data_AF-A0A3Q7MLK0-F1
#
_entry.id   AF-A0A3Q7MLK0-F1
#
_cell.length_a   1.000
_cell.length_b   1.000
_cell.length_c   1.000
_cell.angle_alpha   90.00
_cell.angle_beta   90.00
_cell.angle_gamma   90.00
#
_symmetry.space_group_name_H-M   'P 1'
#
loop_
_entity.id
_entity.type
_entity.pdbx_description
1 polymer ?
#
loop_
_entity_poly.entity_id
_entity_poly.type
_entity_poly.pdbx_seq_one_letter_code
_entity_poly.pdbx_strand_id
1 'polypeptide(L)'
;MKRAAAKHLIERYYHQLTEGCGNEACTNEFCASCPTFLRMDNNAAAIKALELYKINAKLCDPHPSKKGASSAYLENSKGAPNNSCSDIKMNKKEGQGARDDFRDVTYLTEETVYEILELCREREDYSPLIRVIGRVFSSAEALVQSFRKVKQHTKEELKSLQGKDEDKDEDEKEKAACSAAAMEEDSEASSSRISDSSQGDNNLQKLGPDDVSVDIEAIRRVYTRLLSNEKIETAFLNALVYLSPNVECDLTYHNVYSRDPNYLNLFIIVMENRNLHSPEYLEMALPLFCKAMSKLPLAAQGKLVRLWSKYSADQIRRMMETFQQLITYKVISNEFNSRNLVNDDDAIVAASKCLKMVYYANVVGGEVDTNHNEEDDEEPIPESSELTLQELLGEERRNKKGPRVDPLETELGVKTLDCRKPLIPFEEFINEPLNDVLEMDKDYTFFKVETENKFSFMTCPFILNAVTKNLGLYYDNRIRMYSERRITVLYSLVQGQQLNPYLRLKVRRDHIIDDALVRLEMIAMENPADLKKQLYVEFEGEQGVDEGGVSKEFFQLVVEEIFNPDIGMFTYDESTKLFWFNPSSFETEGQFTLIGIVLGLAIYNNCILDVHFPMVVYRKLMGKKGTFRDLGDSHPVLYQSLKDLLEYEGNVEDDMMITFQISQTDLFGNPMMYDLKENGDKIPITNENRKEFVNLYSDYILNKSVEKQFKAFRRGFHMVTNESPLKYLFRPEEIELLICGSRNLDFQALEETTEYDGGYTRDSVLIREFWEIVHSFTDEQKRLFLQFTTGTDRAPVGGLGKLKMIIAKNGPDTERLPTSHTCFNVLLLPEYSSKEKLKERLLKAITYAKGFGML
;
A
#
# COMPACT_ATOMS: atom_id res chain seq x y z
N MET A 1 41.78 19.80 4.16
CA MET A 1 41.08 21.09 4.45
C MET A 1 39.58 20.91 4.27
N LYS A 2 38.73 21.67 4.98
CA LYS A 2 37.27 21.64 4.77
C LYS A 2 36.90 22.31 3.45
N ARG A 3 36.03 21.70 2.62
CA ARG A 3 35.68 22.16 1.25
C ARG A 3 35.21 23.63 1.19
N ALA A 4 34.46 24.08 2.20
CA ALA A 4 34.00 25.47 2.32
C ALA A 4 35.13 26.49 2.55
N ALA A 5 36.17 26.12 3.31
CA ALA A 5 37.31 27.01 3.57
C ALA A 5 38.18 27.20 2.32
N ALA A 6 38.34 26.15 1.51
CA ALA A 6 39.00 26.24 0.21
C ALA A 6 38.24 27.18 -0.74
N LYS A 7 36.92 27.03 -0.86
CA LYS A 7 36.05 27.89 -1.67
C LYS A 7 36.22 29.38 -1.28
N HIS A 8 36.11 29.70 0.01
CA HIS A 8 36.26 31.08 0.49
C HIS A 8 37.67 31.67 0.22
N LEU A 9 38.74 30.84 0.23
CA LEU A 9 40.07 31.32 -0.13
C LEU A 9 40.20 31.61 -1.63
N ILE A 10 39.66 30.74 -2.49
CA ILE A 10 39.62 30.93 -3.95
C ILE A 10 38.82 32.18 -4.31
N GLU A 11 37.68 32.40 -3.66
CA GLU A 11 36.88 33.63 -3.81
C GLU A 11 37.68 34.89 -3.42
N ARG A 12 38.49 34.85 -2.35
CA ARG A 12 39.38 35.97 -1.99
C ARG A 12 40.45 36.25 -3.06
N TYR A 13 41.07 35.24 -3.67
CA TYR A 13 42.00 35.47 -4.79
C TYR A 13 41.27 36.04 -6.01
N TYR A 14 40.05 35.56 -6.29
CA TYR A 14 39.24 36.05 -7.41
C TYR A 14 38.89 37.53 -7.29
N HIS A 15 38.38 37.97 -6.13
CA HIS A 15 38.12 39.39 -5.88
C HIS A 15 39.41 40.23 -5.89
N GLN A 16 40.55 39.71 -5.39
CA GLN A 16 41.83 40.41 -5.46
C GLN A 16 42.32 40.63 -6.91
N LEU A 17 42.04 39.69 -7.83
CA LEU A 17 42.40 39.79 -9.24
C LEU A 17 41.43 40.65 -10.09
N THR A 18 40.21 40.89 -9.61
CA THR A 18 39.15 41.60 -10.38
C THR A 18 38.82 42.98 -9.82
N GLU A 19 38.65 43.10 -8.50
CA GLU A 19 38.36 44.35 -7.77
C GLU A 19 39.64 44.93 -7.14
N GLY A 20 40.50 44.07 -6.58
CA GLY A 20 41.70 44.47 -5.83
C GLY A 20 41.42 44.84 -4.37
N CYS A 21 42.47 45.17 -3.63
CA CYS A 21 42.36 45.49 -2.19
C CYS A 21 42.05 46.97 -1.89
N GLY A 22 41.95 47.83 -2.90
CA GLY A 22 41.62 49.26 -2.74
C GLY A 22 42.76 50.13 -2.17
N ASN A 23 43.99 49.62 -2.09
CA ASN A 23 45.18 50.38 -1.69
C ASN A 23 45.99 50.78 -2.94
N GLU A 24 46.11 52.09 -3.19
CA GLU A 24 46.85 52.65 -4.34
C GLU A 24 48.35 52.37 -4.30
N ALA A 25 48.92 52.12 -3.11
CA ALA A 25 50.31 51.73 -2.91
C ALA A 25 50.49 50.20 -2.79
N CYS A 26 49.61 49.40 -3.39
CA CYS A 26 49.69 47.94 -3.32
C CYS A 26 50.93 47.41 -4.07
N THR A 27 51.80 46.70 -3.34
CA THR A 27 53.02 46.05 -3.88
C THR A 27 52.83 44.57 -4.25
N ASN A 28 51.58 44.09 -4.32
CA ASN A 28 51.28 42.70 -4.66
C ASN A 28 51.01 42.56 -6.16
N GLU A 29 51.90 41.87 -6.87
CA GLU A 29 51.83 41.61 -8.32
C GLU A 29 50.56 40.87 -8.77
N PHE A 30 49.80 40.27 -7.85
CA PHE A 30 48.54 39.56 -8.12
C PHE A 30 47.32 40.32 -7.58
N CYS A 31 47.33 41.65 -7.64
CA CYS A 31 46.24 42.51 -7.15
C CYS A 31 45.86 43.59 -8.16
N ALA A 32 44.56 43.73 -8.46
CA ALA A 32 44.04 44.73 -9.39
C ALA A 32 44.17 46.20 -8.92
N SER A 33 44.69 46.43 -7.70
CA SER A 33 45.08 47.76 -7.19
C SER A 33 46.59 48.03 -7.31
N CYS A 34 47.39 47.09 -7.81
CA CYS A 34 48.82 47.29 -8.06
C CYS A 34 49.02 47.99 -9.43
N PRO A 35 49.78 49.09 -9.53
CA PRO A 35 49.94 49.84 -10.79
C PRO A 35 50.56 49.05 -11.96
N THR A 36 51.23 47.92 -11.70
CA THR A 36 51.83 47.04 -12.70
C THR A 36 50.94 45.85 -13.10
N PHE A 37 49.77 45.68 -12.49
CA PHE A 37 48.88 44.56 -12.78
C PHE A 37 48.09 44.76 -14.09
N LEU A 38 48.25 43.83 -15.04
CA LEU A 38 47.40 43.76 -16.22
C LEU A 38 46.02 43.19 -15.84
N ARG A 39 44.95 43.97 -16.05
CA ARG A 39 43.58 43.45 -15.90
C ARG A 39 43.33 42.34 -16.92
N MET A 40 42.70 41.27 -16.46
CA MET A 40 42.33 40.07 -17.21
C MET A 40 40.81 39.86 -17.15
N ASP A 41 40.26 39.01 -18.01
CA ASP A 41 38.84 38.68 -17.99
C ASP A 41 38.45 37.81 -16.78
N ASN A 42 37.15 37.70 -16.50
CA ASN A 42 36.64 36.97 -15.34
C ASN A 42 36.95 35.45 -15.38
N ASN A 43 36.98 34.82 -16.55
CA ASN A 43 37.28 33.39 -16.66
C ASN A 43 38.79 33.15 -16.44
N ALA A 44 39.64 34.00 -17.03
CA ALA A 44 41.08 34.00 -16.76
C ALA A 44 41.37 34.26 -15.27
N ALA A 45 40.69 35.21 -14.64
CA ALA A 45 40.82 35.49 -13.20
C ALA A 45 40.37 34.30 -12.33
N ALA A 46 39.32 33.57 -12.70
CA ALA A 46 38.87 32.37 -11.99
C ALA A 46 39.89 31.22 -12.08
N ILE A 47 40.46 30.99 -13.26
CA ILE A 47 41.54 30.01 -13.45
C ILE A 47 42.77 30.42 -12.65
N LYS A 48 43.17 31.70 -12.70
CA LYS A 48 44.33 32.21 -11.97
C LYS A 48 44.13 32.17 -10.44
N ALA A 49 42.92 32.40 -9.94
CA ALA A 49 42.59 32.24 -8.52
C ALA A 49 42.80 30.80 -8.02
N LEU A 50 42.50 29.79 -8.85
CA LEU A 50 42.79 28.38 -8.54
C LEU A 50 44.30 28.07 -8.51
N GLU A 51 45.08 28.65 -9.43
CA GLU A 51 46.54 28.54 -9.41
C GLU A 51 47.17 29.20 -8.17
N LEU A 52 46.74 30.43 -7.84
CA LEU A 52 47.21 31.17 -6.66
C LEU A 52 46.86 30.45 -5.35
N TYR A 53 45.68 29.83 -5.27
CA TYR A 53 45.31 28.94 -4.17
C TYR A 53 46.23 27.71 -4.08
N LYS A 54 46.51 27.06 -5.22
CA LYS A 54 47.39 25.86 -5.27
C LYS A 54 48.80 26.12 -4.75
N ILE A 55 49.33 27.35 -4.92
CA ILE A 55 50.66 27.76 -4.43
C ILE A 55 50.64 28.53 -3.09
N ASN A 56 49.46 28.73 -2.48
CA ASN A 56 49.26 29.58 -1.30
C ASN A 56 49.89 30.98 -1.44
N ALA A 57 49.59 31.67 -2.55
CA ALA A 57 50.10 33.01 -2.82
C ALA A 57 49.68 34.02 -1.74
N LYS A 58 50.44 35.13 -1.60
CA LYS A 58 50.13 36.14 -0.58
C LYS A 58 48.85 36.90 -0.94
N LEU A 59 47.86 36.85 -0.05
CA LEU A 59 46.68 37.73 -0.09
C LEU A 59 47.01 39.11 0.48
N CYS A 60 46.28 40.12 0.00
CA CYS A 60 46.22 41.46 0.56
C CYS A 60 45.18 41.53 1.68
N ASP A 61 45.54 42.24 2.75
CA ASP A 61 44.63 42.69 3.81
C ASP A 61 44.78 44.21 4.00
N PRO A 62 43.72 44.93 4.40
CA PRO A 62 42.34 44.44 4.54
C PRO A 62 41.64 44.33 3.18
N HIS A 63 40.79 43.32 3.01
CA HIS A 63 39.90 43.20 1.85
C HIS A 63 38.45 43.36 2.34
N PRO A 64 37.62 44.25 1.75
CA PRO A 64 36.24 44.42 2.18
C PRO A 64 35.42 43.13 1.98
N SER A 65 34.73 42.69 3.03
CA SER A 65 33.85 41.52 3.01
C SER A 65 32.38 41.96 3.09
N LYS A 66 31.58 41.62 2.07
CA LYS A 66 30.15 41.99 2.05
C LYS A 66 29.33 41.12 3.01
N LYS A 67 28.88 41.72 4.10
CA LYS A 67 27.63 41.38 4.80
C LYS A 67 26.83 42.67 5.00
N GLY A 68 25.52 42.61 4.80
CA GLY A 68 24.67 43.80 4.61
C GLY A 68 23.81 44.18 5.81
N ALA A 69 23.12 45.32 5.67
CA ALA A 69 22.02 45.79 6.50
C ALA A 69 21.00 46.56 5.64
N SER A 70 19.79 46.76 6.16
CA SER A 70 18.61 47.25 5.44
C SER A 70 18.33 48.75 5.62
N SER A 71 17.58 49.32 4.66
CA SER A 71 16.62 50.44 4.80
C SER A 71 17.00 51.73 5.56
N ALA A 72 17.05 52.88 4.87
CA ALA A 72 16.16 54.03 5.10
C ALA A 72 16.52 55.31 4.29
N TYR A 73 15.55 55.81 3.52
CA TYR A 73 15.11 57.20 3.29
C TYR A 73 16.04 58.45 3.28
N LEU A 74 15.71 59.36 2.34
CA LEU A 74 15.96 60.83 2.29
C LEU A 74 17.44 61.32 2.13
N GLU A 75 17.74 62.47 1.51
CA GLU A 75 17.07 63.26 0.44
C GLU A 75 18.04 64.31 -0.17
N ASN A 76 17.66 64.94 -1.28
CA ASN A 76 18.02 66.31 -1.73
C ASN A 76 19.48 66.82 -1.67
N SER A 77 20.06 67.22 -2.83
CA SER A 77 20.31 68.66 -3.15
C SER A 77 21.07 68.98 -4.47
N LYS A 78 20.35 69.63 -5.40
CA LYS A 78 20.68 70.86 -6.18
C LYS A 78 22.09 71.13 -6.78
N GLY A 79 22.11 71.45 -8.09
CA GLY A 79 23.03 72.40 -8.76
C GLY A 79 24.09 71.76 -9.68
N ALA A 80 23.96 71.74 -11.03
CA ALA A 80 24.03 72.83 -12.04
C ALA A 80 25.48 73.24 -12.42
N PRO A 81 25.80 73.78 -13.64
CA PRO A 81 24.89 74.27 -14.70
C PRO A 81 25.17 73.86 -16.19
N ASN A 82 24.14 74.04 -17.01
CA ASN A 82 23.98 74.28 -18.46
C ASN A 82 25.18 74.37 -19.45
N ASN A 83 25.02 73.70 -20.61
CA ASN A 83 24.75 74.30 -21.93
C ASN A 83 24.23 73.20 -22.89
N SER A 84 23.02 73.30 -23.48
CA SER A 84 22.62 73.97 -24.75
C SER A 84 23.28 73.39 -26.03
N CYS A 85 22.61 73.21 -27.17
CA CYS A 85 21.30 73.75 -27.62
C CYS A 85 20.54 72.86 -28.64
N SER A 86 19.22 73.12 -28.77
CA SER A 86 18.30 72.97 -29.94
C SER A 86 18.16 71.65 -30.72
N ASP A 87 16.97 71.05 -30.55
CA ASP A 87 16.00 70.59 -31.58
C ASP A 87 16.43 70.08 -32.97
N ILE A 88 15.83 68.93 -33.36
CA ILE A 88 14.98 68.81 -34.55
C ILE A 88 13.92 67.72 -34.30
N LYS A 89 12.65 68.00 -34.61
CA LYS A 89 11.58 66.99 -34.76
C LYS A 89 11.37 66.66 -36.23
N MET A 90 11.38 65.37 -36.59
CA MET A 90 10.66 64.88 -37.76
C MET A 90 10.01 63.53 -37.47
N ASN A 91 8.73 63.41 -37.84
CA ASN A 91 8.00 62.15 -37.84
C ASN A 91 8.40 61.32 -39.07
N LYS A 92 8.60 60.01 -38.87
CA LYS A 92 8.27 58.99 -39.89
C LYS A 92 7.71 57.74 -39.20
N LYS A 93 6.74 57.09 -39.86
CA LYS A 93 6.25 55.75 -39.51
C LYS A 93 7.09 54.72 -40.27
N GLU A 94 7.60 53.71 -39.57
CA GLU A 94 8.12 52.41 -40.01
C GLU A 94 8.67 51.73 -38.73
N GLY A 95 8.52 50.43 -38.43
CA GLY A 95 7.74 49.35 -39.04
C GLY A 95 7.42 48.29 -37.95
N GLN A 96 6.97 47.07 -38.30
CA GLN A 96 6.74 46.02 -37.28
C GLN A 96 8.05 45.55 -36.60
N GLY A 97 8.00 45.26 -35.30
CA GLY A 97 9.16 44.75 -34.55
C GLY A 97 8.95 44.66 -33.03
N ALA A 98 7.83 44.08 -32.57
CA ALA A 98 7.47 44.04 -31.14
C ALA A 98 6.53 42.87 -30.75
N ARG A 99 6.75 41.64 -31.26
CA ARG A 99 5.98 40.45 -30.83
C ARG A 99 6.79 39.15 -30.63
N ASP A 100 8.09 39.17 -30.88
CA ASP A 100 8.88 37.94 -31.13
C ASP A 100 9.45 37.20 -29.90
N ASP A 101 9.23 37.68 -28.67
CA ASP A 101 9.99 37.20 -27.48
C ASP A 101 9.11 36.70 -26.32
N PHE A 102 7.78 36.60 -26.51
CA PHE A 102 6.78 35.99 -25.61
C PHE A 102 6.90 36.31 -24.10
N ARG A 103 7.43 37.49 -23.76
CA ARG A 103 7.76 37.85 -22.37
C ARG A 103 6.53 37.98 -21.48
N ASP A 104 5.36 38.25 -22.06
CA ASP A 104 4.12 38.52 -21.32
C ASP A 104 3.32 37.25 -20.96
N VAL A 105 3.73 36.07 -21.44
CA VAL A 105 3.08 34.77 -21.15
C VAL A 105 3.44 34.30 -19.73
N THR A 106 2.58 34.59 -18.75
CA THR A 106 2.77 34.25 -17.33
C THR A 106 2.22 32.88 -16.92
N TYR A 107 1.23 32.35 -17.66
CA TYR A 107 0.66 31.02 -17.50
C TYR A 107 0.36 30.42 -18.89
N LEU A 108 0.08 29.12 -18.97
CA LEU A 108 -0.15 28.41 -20.23
C LEU A 108 -1.62 28.02 -20.41
N THR A 109 -2.05 28.02 -21.67
CA THR A 109 -3.33 27.46 -22.17
C THR A 109 -3.04 26.56 -23.37
N GLU A 110 -4.00 25.73 -23.80
CA GLU A 110 -3.82 24.91 -25.00
C GLU A 110 -3.58 25.77 -26.26
N GLU A 111 -4.36 26.84 -26.41
CA GLU A 111 -4.25 27.81 -27.50
C GLU A 111 -2.86 28.48 -27.55
N THR A 112 -2.40 29.05 -26.43
CA THR A 112 -1.09 29.74 -26.39
C THR A 112 0.08 28.80 -26.64
N VAL A 113 -0.01 27.52 -26.22
CA VAL A 113 1.02 26.52 -26.54
C VAL A 113 1.00 26.15 -28.03
N TYR A 114 -0.17 26.07 -28.66
CA TYR A 114 -0.28 25.81 -30.10
C TYR A 114 0.20 26.98 -30.96
N GLU A 115 -0.13 28.23 -30.62
CA GLU A 115 0.40 29.42 -31.30
C GLU A 115 1.93 29.44 -31.29
N ILE A 116 2.55 29.19 -30.14
CA ILE A 116 4.01 29.13 -30.01
C ILE A 116 4.58 27.92 -30.77
N LEU A 117 3.93 26.75 -30.73
CA LEU A 117 4.35 25.55 -31.48
C LEU A 117 4.22 25.70 -33.00
N GLU A 118 3.33 26.54 -33.51
CA GLU A 118 3.24 26.85 -34.94
C GLU A 118 4.35 27.82 -35.35
N LEU A 119 4.52 28.92 -34.62
CA LEU A 119 5.58 29.90 -34.88
C LEU A 119 7.01 29.32 -34.72
N CYS A 120 7.22 28.37 -33.81
CA CYS A 120 8.49 27.63 -33.70
C CYS A 120 8.68 26.60 -34.84
N ARG A 121 7.61 26.03 -35.41
CA ARG A 121 7.70 25.16 -36.59
C ARG A 121 7.94 25.94 -37.88
N GLU A 122 7.35 27.13 -38.04
CA GLU A 122 7.60 28.03 -39.17
C GLU A 122 9.05 28.55 -39.24
N ARG A 123 9.74 28.64 -38.09
CA ARG A 123 11.10 29.21 -37.96
C ARG A 123 12.20 28.18 -37.69
N GLU A 124 11.84 26.91 -37.50
CA GLU A 124 12.70 25.80 -37.01
C GLU A 124 13.41 26.04 -35.65
N ASP A 125 13.22 27.21 -35.01
CA ASP A 125 13.79 27.55 -33.69
C ASP A 125 12.79 27.36 -32.55
N TYR A 126 13.09 26.41 -31.67
CA TYR A 126 12.32 26.11 -30.45
C TYR A 126 12.80 26.87 -29.21
N SER A 127 13.83 27.74 -29.33
CA SER A 127 14.36 28.54 -28.23
C SER A 127 13.31 29.42 -27.51
N PRO A 128 12.33 30.05 -28.19
CA PRO A 128 11.27 30.80 -27.50
C PRO A 128 10.40 29.89 -26.61
N LEU A 129 9.98 28.75 -27.14
CA LEU A 129 9.16 27.76 -26.42
C LEU A 129 9.90 27.19 -25.20
N ILE A 130 11.19 26.87 -25.36
CA ILE A 130 12.07 26.41 -24.26
C ILE A 130 12.16 27.45 -23.13
N ARG A 131 12.28 28.74 -23.46
CA ARG A 131 12.29 29.83 -22.46
C ARG A 131 10.95 29.97 -21.74
N VAL A 132 9.83 29.91 -22.48
CA VAL A 132 8.48 30.03 -21.90
C VAL A 132 8.17 28.85 -20.99
N ILE A 133 8.43 27.62 -21.43
CA ILE A 133 8.28 26.39 -20.62
C ILE A 133 9.16 26.46 -19.39
N GLY A 134 10.46 26.72 -19.55
CA GLY A 134 11.40 26.80 -18.43
C GLY A 134 10.99 27.83 -17.37
N ARG A 135 10.47 28.99 -17.80
CA ARG A 135 9.95 30.03 -16.90
C ARG A 135 8.68 29.59 -16.17
N VAL A 136 7.67 29.07 -16.88
CA VAL A 136 6.39 28.68 -16.28
C VAL A 136 6.57 27.48 -15.35
N PHE A 137 7.26 26.43 -15.81
CA PHE A 137 7.44 25.20 -15.03
C PHE A 137 8.42 25.35 -13.85
N SER A 138 9.21 26.42 -13.77
CA SER A 138 10.01 26.73 -12.57
C SER A 138 9.24 27.55 -11.52
N SER A 139 7.99 27.97 -11.80
CA SER A 139 7.19 28.82 -10.91
C SER A 139 5.88 28.12 -10.50
N ALA A 140 5.71 27.91 -9.19
CA ALA A 140 4.51 27.29 -8.65
C ALA A 140 3.25 28.12 -8.95
N GLU A 141 3.29 29.45 -8.78
CA GLU A 141 2.17 30.34 -9.07
C GLU A 141 1.73 30.27 -10.55
N ALA A 142 2.68 30.17 -11.48
CA ALA A 142 2.43 30.08 -12.90
C ALA A 142 1.76 28.75 -13.30
N LEU A 143 2.22 27.63 -12.74
CA LEU A 143 1.60 26.32 -12.94
C LEU A 143 0.19 26.26 -12.34
N VAL A 144 -0.02 26.84 -11.16
CA VAL A 144 -1.34 26.87 -10.49
C VAL A 144 -2.40 27.67 -11.27
N GLN A 145 -1.96 28.64 -12.09
CA GLN A 145 -2.82 29.40 -13.00
C GLN A 145 -2.97 28.79 -14.41
N SER A 146 -2.12 27.82 -14.78
CA SER A 146 -2.11 27.22 -16.11
C SER A 146 -3.24 26.19 -16.33
N PHE A 147 -3.66 26.02 -17.59
CA PHE A 147 -4.63 25.04 -18.08
C PHE A 147 -5.98 25.00 -17.33
N ARG A 148 -6.43 26.15 -16.80
CA ARG A 148 -7.72 26.26 -16.12
C ARG A 148 -8.89 26.12 -17.10
N LYS A 149 -9.94 25.39 -16.69
CA LYS A 149 -11.20 25.21 -17.43
C LYS A 149 -11.85 26.58 -17.70
N VAL A 150 -12.21 26.83 -18.96
CA VAL A 150 -12.97 28.03 -19.35
C VAL A 150 -14.40 27.93 -18.83
N LYS A 151 -14.93 29.00 -18.22
CA LYS A 151 -16.34 29.05 -17.83
C LYS A 151 -17.22 29.07 -19.08
N GLN A 152 -18.11 28.08 -19.23
CA GLN A 152 -19.29 28.27 -20.06
C GLN A 152 -20.18 29.31 -19.38
N HIS A 153 -20.31 30.51 -19.96
CA HIS A 153 -21.32 31.47 -19.52
C HIS A 153 -22.71 30.86 -19.72
N THR A 154 -23.49 30.77 -18.64
CA THR A 154 -24.89 30.37 -18.73
C THR A 154 -25.65 31.37 -19.61
N LYS A 155 -26.67 30.87 -20.31
CA LYS A 155 -27.43 31.59 -21.35
C LYS A 155 -28.21 32.82 -20.87
N GLU A 156 -28.09 33.13 -19.58
CA GLU A 156 -28.74 34.22 -18.85
C GLU A 156 -27.78 35.42 -18.68
N GLU A 157 -26.49 35.19 -18.44
CA GLU A 157 -25.47 36.28 -18.41
C GLU A 157 -25.27 36.90 -19.80
N LEU A 158 -25.41 36.10 -20.87
CA LEU A 158 -25.42 36.61 -22.24
C LEU A 158 -26.65 37.48 -22.57
N LYS A 159 -27.75 37.34 -21.83
CA LYS A 159 -28.94 38.21 -22.00
C LYS A 159 -28.79 39.54 -21.27
N SER A 160 -28.20 39.57 -20.08
CA SER A 160 -28.01 40.82 -19.33
C SER A 160 -27.03 41.79 -20.01
N LEU A 161 -26.12 41.27 -20.86
CA LEU A 161 -25.20 42.06 -21.67
C LEU A 161 -25.76 42.52 -23.04
N GLN A 162 -26.94 42.04 -23.45
CA GLN A 162 -27.62 42.45 -24.70
C GLN A 162 -28.89 43.29 -24.46
N GLY A 163 -29.31 43.46 -23.20
CA GLY A 163 -30.51 44.20 -22.81
C GLY A 163 -30.39 45.73 -22.79
N LYS A 164 -29.74 46.33 -23.81
CA LYS A 164 -29.69 47.79 -24.03
C LYS A 164 -29.57 48.14 -25.52
N ASP A 165 -30.69 48.12 -26.23
CA ASP A 165 -31.07 49.17 -27.18
C ASP A 165 -32.54 49.02 -27.62
N GLU A 166 -33.15 50.15 -27.98
CA GLU A 166 -34.46 50.37 -28.64
C GLU A 166 -35.76 49.93 -27.91
N ASP A 167 -36.60 50.94 -27.62
CA ASP A 167 -38.02 50.79 -27.29
C ASP A 167 -38.84 50.33 -28.52
N LYS A 168 -39.98 49.63 -28.31
CA LYS A 168 -41.31 50.10 -28.78
C LYS A 168 -42.53 49.20 -28.50
N ASP A 169 -43.65 49.90 -28.32
CA ASP A 169 -45.04 49.64 -28.76
C ASP A 169 -45.77 48.33 -28.40
N GLU A 170 -46.67 48.47 -27.41
CA GLU A 170 -48.11 48.14 -27.47
C GLU A 170 -48.65 46.69 -27.65
N ASP A 171 -49.02 46.11 -26.48
CA ASP A 171 -50.43 45.90 -26.05
C ASP A 171 -51.16 44.54 -26.25
N GLU A 172 -52.25 44.41 -25.47
CA GLU A 172 -53.38 43.46 -25.49
C GLU A 172 -53.19 41.98 -25.03
N LYS A 173 -53.61 41.74 -23.77
CA LYS A 173 -54.72 40.84 -23.36
C LYS A 173 -54.63 39.31 -23.55
N GLU A 174 -55.32 38.48 -22.75
CA GLU A 174 -55.81 38.60 -21.36
C GLU A 174 -56.27 37.19 -20.89
N LYS A 175 -56.25 36.93 -19.57
CA LYS A 175 -56.95 35.82 -18.86
C LYS A 175 -56.46 34.39 -19.24
N ALA A 176 -56.12 33.48 -18.31
CA ALA A 176 -56.68 33.11 -17.00
C ALA A 176 -58.08 32.44 -17.11
N ALA A 177 -58.45 31.47 -16.26
CA ALA A 177 -57.84 31.06 -15.00
C ALA A 177 -58.15 29.58 -14.63
N CYS A 178 -57.68 29.19 -13.43
CA CYS A 178 -58.22 28.17 -12.52
C CYS A 178 -57.84 26.68 -12.72
N SER A 179 -57.60 25.89 -11.65
CA SER A 179 -57.57 26.26 -10.20
C SER A 179 -57.01 25.17 -9.26
N ALA A 180 -56.26 25.61 -8.23
CA ALA A 180 -56.23 25.15 -6.81
C ALA A 180 -55.85 23.67 -6.47
N ALA A 181 -55.27 23.30 -5.32
CA ALA A 181 -54.71 23.99 -4.11
C ALA A 181 -53.39 23.24 -3.69
N ALA A 182 -52.70 23.35 -2.53
CA ALA A 182 -52.78 24.04 -1.21
C ALA A 182 -51.28 24.19 -0.70
N MET A 183 -50.84 24.87 0.38
CA MET A 183 -51.30 25.19 1.76
C MET A 183 -51.18 24.01 2.77
N GLU A 184 -50.72 24.12 4.03
CA GLU A 184 -50.18 25.18 4.96
C GLU A 184 -49.55 24.44 6.19
N GLU A 185 -48.63 24.93 7.06
CA GLU A 185 -47.57 25.98 7.04
C GLU A 185 -46.48 25.65 8.14
N ASP A 186 -46.05 26.60 9.00
CA ASP A 186 -45.14 26.53 10.19
C ASP A 186 -43.63 26.16 10.02
N SER A 187 -42.61 26.86 10.58
CA SER A 187 -42.40 27.77 11.75
C SER A 187 -42.18 27.08 13.11
N GLU A 188 -41.49 27.63 14.13
CA GLU A 188 -40.21 28.40 14.25
C GLU A 188 -39.57 27.91 15.60
N ALA A 189 -38.49 28.35 16.25
CA ALA A 189 -37.53 29.46 16.22
C ALA A 189 -36.26 28.95 17.00
N SER A 190 -35.09 29.58 17.19
CA SER A 190 -34.31 30.74 16.72
C SER A 190 -32.83 30.44 17.14
N SER A 191 -31.78 31.26 17.16
CA SER A 191 -31.46 32.67 16.92
C SER A 191 -29.95 32.73 16.50
N SER A 192 -29.20 33.82 16.32
CA SER A 192 -29.38 35.26 16.57
C SER A 192 -28.56 36.07 15.54
N ARG A 193 -28.25 37.35 15.78
CA ARG A 193 -27.43 38.21 14.91
C ARG A 193 -26.66 39.27 15.71
N ILE A 194 -25.45 39.61 15.28
CA ILE A 194 -24.90 40.97 15.39
C ILE A 194 -24.34 41.34 14.02
N SER A 195 -24.61 42.58 13.59
CA SER A 195 -24.13 43.17 12.34
C SER A 195 -22.89 44.01 12.57
N ASP A 196 -21.93 43.98 11.64
CA ASP A 196 -21.26 45.22 11.22
C ASP A 196 -20.79 45.13 9.75
N SER A 197 -20.05 46.14 9.30
CA SER A 197 -20.11 46.66 7.94
C SER A 197 -18.79 46.56 7.15
N SER A 198 -18.94 46.48 5.82
CA SER A 198 -17.97 46.83 4.77
C SER A 198 -16.51 46.33 4.88
N GLN A 199 -16.10 45.47 3.94
CA GLN A 199 -15.02 45.71 2.95
C GLN A 199 -14.58 44.42 2.22
N GLY A 200 -14.22 44.55 0.93
CA GLY A 200 -13.35 43.61 0.22
C GLY A 200 -13.99 42.38 -0.44
N ASP A 201 -14.48 42.55 -1.68
CA ASP A 201 -14.78 41.42 -2.57
C ASP A 201 -13.49 40.66 -2.94
N ASN A 202 -13.31 39.48 -2.36
CA ASN A 202 -12.31 38.47 -2.79
C ASN A 202 -13.01 37.11 -2.84
N ASN A 203 -13.79 36.88 -3.90
CA ASN A 203 -14.60 35.67 -4.08
C ASN A 203 -13.74 34.44 -4.42
N LEU A 204 -13.11 33.85 -3.39
CA LEU A 204 -12.54 32.50 -3.40
C LEU A 204 -13.68 31.48 -3.58
N GLN A 205 -14.00 31.22 -4.84
CA GLN A 205 -15.08 30.33 -5.26
C GLN A 205 -14.72 28.87 -4.85
N LYS A 206 -15.33 28.37 -3.76
CA LYS A 206 -15.16 26.99 -3.29
C LYS A 206 -15.54 26.02 -4.41
N LEU A 207 -14.56 25.27 -4.92
CA LEU A 207 -14.83 24.08 -5.74
C LEU A 207 -15.50 23.00 -4.89
N GLY A 208 -16.24 22.10 -5.55
CA GLY A 208 -16.73 20.86 -4.93
C GLY A 208 -15.59 19.99 -4.37
N PRO A 209 -15.89 19.02 -3.50
CA PRO A 209 -14.87 18.20 -2.84
C PRO A 209 -13.97 17.46 -3.83
N ASP A 210 -14.53 17.03 -4.96
CA ASP A 210 -13.85 16.18 -5.97
C ASP A 210 -13.71 16.87 -7.34
N ASP A 211 -13.86 18.20 -7.38
CA ASP A 211 -13.73 19.04 -8.57
C ASP A 211 -12.35 19.71 -8.66
N VAL A 212 -11.79 19.72 -9.87
CA VAL A 212 -10.51 20.38 -10.18
C VAL A 212 -10.73 21.46 -11.22
N SER A 213 -10.07 22.60 -11.03
CA SER A 213 -10.13 23.78 -11.92
C SER A 213 -9.41 23.60 -13.27
N VAL A 214 -8.77 22.46 -13.52
CA VAL A 214 -7.86 22.19 -14.64
C VAL A 214 -8.49 21.30 -15.71
N ASP A 215 -8.22 21.59 -16.98
CA ASP A 215 -8.51 20.70 -18.11
C ASP A 215 -7.35 19.72 -18.32
N ILE A 216 -7.57 18.48 -17.89
CA ILE A 216 -6.62 17.37 -17.96
C ILE A 216 -6.46 16.85 -19.40
N GLU A 217 -7.50 16.96 -20.25
CA GLU A 217 -7.40 16.53 -21.64
C GLU A 217 -6.58 17.51 -22.47
N ALA A 218 -6.75 18.82 -22.25
CA ALA A 218 -5.92 19.86 -22.84
C ALA A 218 -4.44 19.62 -22.53
N ILE A 219 -4.12 19.34 -21.27
CA ILE A 219 -2.76 18.98 -20.84
C ILE A 219 -2.24 17.73 -21.58
N ARG A 220 -3.05 16.68 -21.72
CA ARG A 220 -2.68 15.45 -22.42
C ARG A 220 -2.41 15.69 -23.92
N ARG A 221 -3.24 16.50 -24.58
CA ARG A 221 -3.05 16.91 -25.99
C ARG A 221 -1.76 17.73 -26.15
N VAL A 222 -1.53 18.69 -25.25
CA VAL A 222 -0.32 19.52 -25.20
C VAL A 222 0.95 18.71 -24.98
N TYR A 223 1.03 17.85 -23.96
CA TYR A 223 2.21 17.01 -23.71
C TYR A 223 2.50 16.08 -24.89
N THR A 224 1.48 15.51 -25.54
CA THR A 224 1.66 14.65 -26.72
C THR A 224 2.35 15.40 -27.87
N ARG A 225 2.14 16.72 -28.01
CA ARG A 225 2.84 17.56 -29.01
C ARG A 225 4.20 18.08 -28.53
N LEU A 226 4.37 18.38 -27.24
CA LEU A 226 5.62 18.90 -26.69
C LEU A 226 6.70 17.82 -26.51
N LEU A 227 6.35 16.61 -26.07
CA LEU A 227 7.27 15.49 -25.85
C LEU A 227 7.76 14.83 -27.16
N SER A 228 7.37 15.35 -28.32
CA SER A 228 7.90 14.95 -29.63
C SER A 228 9.28 15.58 -29.94
N ASN A 229 9.94 16.25 -28.98
CA ASN A 229 11.18 16.99 -29.18
C ASN A 229 12.08 16.97 -27.92
N GLU A 230 13.20 16.23 -27.99
CA GLU A 230 14.21 16.05 -26.92
C GLU A 230 14.71 17.37 -26.30
N LYS A 231 14.79 18.45 -27.10
CA LYS A 231 15.25 19.77 -26.60
C LYS A 231 14.27 20.39 -25.61
N ILE A 232 12.98 20.06 -25.72
CA ILE A 232 11.93 20.53 -24.79
C ILE A 232 11.94 19.68 -23.51
N GLU A 233 12.22 18.39 -23.63
CA GLU A 233 12.33 17.47 -22.51
C GLU A 233 13.44 17.86 -21.52
N THR A 234 14.62 18.26 -22.00
CA THR A 234 15.69 18.79 -21.14
C THR A 234 15.29 20.10 -20.43
N ALA A 235 14.43 20.92 -21.05
CA ALA A 235 13.92 22.15 -20.43
C ALA A 235 12.93 21.85 -19.29
N PHE A 236 12.04 20.87 -19.48
CA PHE A 236 11.15 20.36 -18.43
C PHE A 236 11.93 19.77 -17.24
N LEU A 237 12.94 18.93 -17.49
CA LEU A 237 13.77 18.34 -16.43
C LEU A 237 14.39 19.42 -15.55
N ASN A 238 15.08 20.39 -16.16
CA ASN A 238 15.71 21.49 -15.43
C ASN A 238 14.67 22.31 -14.64
N ALA A 239 13.51 22.60 -15.23
CA ALA A 239 12.44 23.33 -14.56
C ALA A 239 11.90 22.58 -13.32
N LEU A 240 11.70 21.26 -13.40
CA LEU A 240 11.27 20.45 -12.26
C LEU A 240 12.31 20.38 -11.13
N VAL A 241 13.60 20.35 -11.48
CA VAL A 241 14.70 20.40 -10.49
C VAL A 241 14.74 21.75 -9.75
N TYR A 242 14.40 22.85 -10.42
CA TYR A 242 14.26 24.17 -9.76
C TYR A 242 12.93 24.32 -8.99
N LEU A 243 11.83 23.77 -9.50
CA LEU A 243 10.50 23.87 -8.91
C LEU A 243 10.41 23.10 -7.58
N SER A 244 10.82 21.83 -7.58
CA SER A 244 10.48 20.89 -6.52
C SER A 244 10.99 21.29 -5.12
N PRO A 245 12.23 21.80 -4.95
CA PRO A 245 12.69 22.30 -3.64
C PRO A 245 11.91 23.51 -3.13
N ASN A 246 11.44 24.39 -4.03
CA ASN A 246 10.62 25.54 -3.65
C ASN A 246 9.24 25.07 -3.17
N VAL A 247 8.64 24.09 -3.87
CA VAL A 247 7.36 23.47 -3.50
C VAL A 247 7.47 22.70 -2.17
N GLU A 248 8.60 22.03 -1.88
CA GLU A 248 8.82 21.42 -0.56
C GLU A 248 8.83 22.48 0.55
N CYS A 249 9.51 23.62 0.34
CA CYS A 249 9.53 24.74 1.29
C CYS A 249 8.14 25.37 1.49
N ASP A 250 7.40 25.62 0.40
CA ASP A 250 6.04 26.19 0.43
C ASP A 250 5.07 25.33 1.27
N LEU A 251 5.07 24.02 1.02
CA LEU A 251 4.24 23.07 1.75
C LEU A 251 4.68 22.93 3.22
N THR A 252 5.99 22.87 3.48
CA THR A 252 6.53 22.65 4.83
C THR A 252 6.44 23.87 5.75
N TYR A 253 6.62 25.08 5.22
CA TYR A 253 6.78 26.31 6.03
C TYR A 253 5.72 27.39 5.78
N HIS A 254 5.02 27.38 4.64
CA HIS A 254 4.09 28.46 4.27
C HIS A 254 2.62 28.03 4.22
N ASN A 255 2.33 26.72 4.36
CA ASN A 255 0.97 26.14 4.36
C ASN A 255 0.15 26.59 3.14
N VAL A 256 0.77 26.65 1.96
CA VAL A 256 0.18 27.31 0.78
C VAL A 256 -1.12 26.66 0.32
N TYR A 257 -1.26 25.34 0.42
CA TYR A 257 -2.53 24.63 0.11
C TYR A 257 -3.73 25.12 0.95
N SER A 258 -3.49 25.53 2.20
CA SER A 258 -4.54 26.10 3.07
C SER A 258 -4.93 27.54 2.69
N ARG A 259 -4.19 28.18 1.78
CA ARG A 259 -4.45 29.51 1.23
C ARG A 259 -5.07 29.44 -0.16
N ASP A 260 -4.55 28.57 -1.03
CA ASP A 260 -5.11 28.28 -2.35
C ASP A 260 -5.21 26.76 -2.58
N PRO A 261 -6.43 26.17 -2.54
CA PRO A 261 -6.65 24.78 -2.88
C PRO A 261 -6.26 24.40 -4.33
N ASN A 262 -6.13 25.38 -5.24
CA ASN A 262 -5.65 25.16 -6.60
C ASN A 262 -4.14 24.81 -6.64
N TYR A 263 -3.41 24.86 -5.53
CA TYR A 263 -2.01 24.43 -5.46
C TYR A 263 -1.79 22.96 -5.90
N LEU A 264 -2.84 22.13 -5.82
CA LEU A 264 -2.84 20.76 -6.37
C LEU A 264 -2.67 20.69 -7.91
N ASN A 265 -3.04 21.74 -8.64
CA ASN A 265 -2.94 21.81 -10.11
C ASN A 265 -1.52 21.52 -10.60
N LEU A 266 -0.51 21.99 -9.84
CA LEU A 266 0.91 21.75 -10.09
C LEU A 266 1.22 20.24 -10.19
N PHE A 267 0.79 19.46 -9.20
CA PHE A 267 1.05 18.02 -9.15
C PHE A 267 0.32 17.27 -10.27
N ILE A 268 -0.89 17.70 -10.61
CA ILE A 268 -1.68 17.13 -11.70
C ILE A 268 -1.00 17.39 -13.06
N ILE A 269 -0.60 18.64 -13.33
CA ILE A 269 0.11 19.01 -14.57
C ILE A 269 1.39 18.18 -14.71
N VAL A 270 2.22 18.07 -13.65
CA VAL A 270 3.49 17.33 -13.74
C VAL A 270 3.27 15.83 -13.94
N MET A 271 2.31 15.20 -13.24
CA MET A 271 2.06 13.75 -13.37
C MET A 271 1.48 13.33 -14.72
N GLU A 272 0.92 14.25 -15.51
CA GLU A 272 0.50 13.97 -16.90
C GLU A 272 1.67 13.92 -17.91
N ASN A 273 2.88 14.34 -17.52
CA ASN A 273 4.08 14.10 -18.32
C ASN A 273 4.32 12.58 -18.46
N ARG A 274 4.41 12.09 -19.70
CA ARG A 274 4.60 10.65 -19.98
C ARG A 274 6.05 10.20 -19.79
N ASN A 275 7.03 11.09 -19.93
CA ASN A 275 8.45 10.74 -19.95
C ASN A 275 9.11 10.74 -18.57
N LEU A 276 8.35 10.83 -17.45
CA LEU A 276 8.90 10.79 -16.09
C LEU A 276 9.68 9.50 -15.76
N HIS A 277 9.56 8.47 -16.59
CA HIS A 277 10.26 7.19 -16.53
C HIS A 277 11.68 7.21 -17.13
N SER A 278 12.11 8.30 -17.79
CA SER A 278 13.44 8.38 -18.40
C SER A 278 14.54 8.48 -17.32
N PRO A 279 15.72 7.86 -17.53
CA PRO A 279 16.78 7.78 -16.51
C PRO A 279 17.19 9.12 -15.91
N GLU A 280 17.23 10.17 -16.71
CA GLU A 280 17.60 11.52 -16.32
C GLU A 280 16.58 12.14 -15.34
N TYR A 281 15.28 11.83 -15.52
CA TYR A 281 14.23 12.22 -14.58
C TYR A 281 14.29 11.38 -13.30
N LEU A 282 14.51 10.05 -13.40
CA LEU A 282 14.67 9.15 -12.24
C LEU A 282 15.90 9.50 -11.38
N GLU A 283 16.99 9.99 -11.99
CA GLU A 283 18.17 10.41 -11.27
C GLU A 283 17.99 11.75 -10.57
N MET A 284 17.52 12.78 -11.30
CA MET A 284 17.58 14.19 -10.86
C MET A 284 16.24 14.80 -10.42
N ALA A 285 15.18 14.66 -11.22
CA ALA A 285 13.96 15.47 -11.07
C ALA A 285 12.89 14.81 -10.20
N LEU A 286 12.57 13.54 -10.50
CA LEU A 286 11.52 12.79 -9.83
C LEU A 286 11.79 12.57 -8.33
N PRO A 287 13.03 12.32 -7.84
CA PRO A 287 13.30 12.23 -6.40
C PRO A 287 12.88 13.49 -5.62
N LEU A 288 13.19 14.67 -6.17
CA LEU A 288 12.86 15.95 -5.56
C LEU A 288 11.35 16.21 -5.62
N PHE A 289 10.72 15.88 -6.74
CA PHE A 289 9.27 16.00 -6.91
C PHE A 289 8.49 15.09 -5.96
N CYS A 290 8.90 13.82 -5.82
CA CYS A 290 8.35 12.90 -4.82
C CYS A 290 8.51 13.45 -3.41
N LYS A 291 9.68 14.02 -3.08
CA LYS A 291 9.93 14.59 -1.76
C LYS A 291 8.96 15.74 -1.45
N ALA A 292 8.76 16.67 -2.39
CA ALA A 292 7.76 17.74 -2.28
C ALA A 292 6.32 17.20 -2.17
N MET A 293 5.94 16.25 -3.02
CA MET A 293 4.62 15.61 -3.03
C MET A 293 4.33 14.87 -1.71
N SER A 294 5.35 14.29 -1.06
CA SER A 294 5.24 13.65 0.25
C SER A 294 4.94 14.60 1.42
N LYS A 295 5.02 15.93 1.20
CA LYS A 295 4.65 16.96 2.20
C LYS A 295 3.21 17.46 2.06
N LEU A 296 2.44 16.95 1.10
CA LEU A 296 1.04 17.36 0.92
C LEU A 296 0.20 17.02 2.16
N PRO A 297 -0.65 17.95 2.68
CA PRO A 297 -1.59 17.65 3.75
C PRO A 297 -2.57 16.52 3.39
N LEU A 298 -3.11 15.80 4.38
CA LEU A 298 -4.01 14.66 4.14
C LEU A 298 -5.22 15.02 3.25
N ALA A 299 -5.90 16.13 3.53
CA ALA A 299 -7.01 16.66 2.71
C ALA A 299 -6.58 17.20 1.32
N ALA A 300 -5.29 17.17 0.99
CA ALA A 300 -4.76 17.37 -0.36
C ALA A 300 -4.49 16.03 -1.05
N GLN A 301 -3.88 15.07 -0.32
CA GLN A 301 -3.69 13.68 -0.76
C GLN A 301 -5.02 13.01 -1.12
N GLY A 302 -6.03 13.10 -0.24
CA GLY A 302 -7.36 12.53 -0.47
C GLY A 302 -8.04 13.05 -1.74
N LYS A 303 -7.86 14.34 -2.08
CA LYS A 303 -8.38 14.91 -3.34
C LYS A 303 -7.64 14.40 -4.58
N LEU A 304 -6.32 14.24 -4.52
CA LEU A 304 -5.57 13.62 -5.62
C LEU A 304 -6.01 12.17 -5.83
N VAL A 305 -6.23 11.41 -4.74
CA VAL A 305 -6.75 10.05 -4.81
C VAL A 305 -8.14 10.00 -5.46
N ARG A 306 -9.09 10.84 -5.04
CA ARG A 306 -10.45 10.91 -5.63
C ARG A 306 -10.50 11.50 -7.04
N LEU A 307 -9.43 12.14 -7.50
CA LEU A 307 -9.25 12.50 -8.91
C LEU A 307 -8.74 11.30 -9.70
N TRP A 308 -7.68 10.66 -9.22
CA TRP A 308 -7.02 9.55 -9.89
C TRP A 308 -7.88 8.27 -9.91
N SER A 309 -8.77 8.05 -8.95
CA SER A 309 -9.77 6.97 -9.03
C SER A 309 -10.72 7.08 -10.24
N LYS A 310 -10.78 8.25 -10.91
CA LYS A 310 -11.54 8.49 -12.14
C LYS A 310 -10.71 8.28 -13.42
N TYR A 311 -9.45 7.87 -13.30
CA TYR A 311 -8.54 7.63 -14.43
C TYR A 311 -8.67 6.18 -14.96
N SER A 312 -8.22 5.93 -16.19
CA SER A 312 -8.18 4.55 -16.72
C SER A 312 -7.06 3.73 -16.08
N ALA A 313 -7.22 2.39 -16.07
CA ALA A 313 -6.23 1.47 -15.51
C ALA A 313 -4.81 1.70 -16.08
N ASP A 314 -4.65 1.95 -17.38
CA ASP A 314 -3.34 2.22 -18.00
C ASP A 314 -2.69 3.53 -17.50
N GLN A 315 -3.51 4.52 -17.11
CA GLN A 315 -3.00 5.79 -16.56
C GLN A 315 -2.50 5.60 -15.12
N ILE A 316 -3.22 4.80 -14.32
CA ILE A 316 -2.77 4.39 -12.98
C ILE A 316 -1.55 3.48 -13.07
N ARG A 317 -1.48 2.55 -14.05
CA ARG A 317 -0.32 1.68 -14.27
C ARG A 317 0.93 2.50 -14.56
N ARG A 318 0.88 3.42 -15.53
CA ARG A 318 1.99 4.35 -15.83
C ARG A 318 2.48 5.12 -14.60
N MET A 319 1.57 5.56 -13.73
CA MET A 319 1.92 6.29 -12.50
C MET A 319 2.56 5.36 -11.45
N MET A 320 2.04 4.15 -11.30
CA MET A 320 2.60 3.09 -10.46
C MET A 320 4.02 2.72 -10.92
N GLU A 321 4.19 2.43 -12.22
CA GLU A 321 5.47 2.14 -12.88
C GLU A 321 6.49 3.26 -12.65
N THR A 322 6.08 4.53 -12.81
CA THR A 322 6.97 5.69 -12.61
C THR A 322 7.55 5.75 -11.20
N PHE A 323 6.75 5.48 -10.16
CA PHE A 323 7.25 5.45 -8.78
C PHE A 323 8.01 4.17 -8.44
N GLN A 324 7.59 3.01 -8.96
CA GLN A 324 8.32 1.76 -8.77
C GLN A 324 9.70 1.77 -9.45
N GLN A 325 9.81 2.30 -10.67
CA GLN A 325 11.07 2.40 -11.39
C GLN A 325 12.05 3.33 -10.66
N LEU A 326 11.57 4.41 -10.03
CA LEU A 326 12.41 5.22 -9.13
C LEU A 326 12.92 4.40 -7.93
N ILE A 327 12.04 3.65 -7.26
CA ILE A 327 12.42 2.78 -6.13
C ILE A 327 13.46 1.76 -6.57
N THR A 328 13.16 0.95 -7.59
CA THR A 328 14.07 -0.06 -8.16
C THR A 328 15.39 0.55 -8.63
N TYR A 329 15.37 1.70 -9.30
CA TYR A 329 16.58 2.38 -9.77
C TYR A 329 17.47 2.81 -8.60
N LYS A 330 16.92 3.39 -7.52
CA LYS A 330 17.69 3.76 -6.33
C LYS A 330 18.14 2.52 -5.53
N VAL A 331 17.32 1.48 -5.43
CA VAL A 331 17.67 0.18 -4.80
C VAL A 331 18.86 -0.49 -5.50
N ILE A 332 18.89 -0.50 -6.84
CA ILE A 332 19.96 -1.13 -7.63
C ILE A 332 21.21 -0.24 -7.72
N SER A 333 21.06 1.10 -7.74
CA SER A 333 22.18 2.03 -7.90
C SER A 333 22.97 2.32 -6.62
N ASN A 334 22.36 2.10 -5.45
CA ASN A 334 22.99 2.34 -4.14
C ASN A 334 23.33 1.02 -3.43
N GLU A 335 24.54 0.90 -2.87
CA GLU A 335 24.90 -0.25 -2.03
C GLU A 335 24.25 -0.13 -0.63
N PHE A 336 23.17 -0.86 -0.41
CA PHE A 336 22.55 -1.02 0.91
C PHE A 336 23.21 -2.16 1.69
N ASN A 337 23.26 -2.00 3.02
CA ASN A 337 23.87 -2.97 3.94
C ASN A 337 23.42 -2.67 5.38
N SER A 338 23.84 -3.49 6.34
CA SER A 338 23.45 -3.39 7.75
C SER A 338 23.76 -2.05 8.47
N ARG A 339 24.47 -1.11 7.83
CA ARG A 339 24.71 0.29 8.27
C ARG A 339 24.08 1.35 7.37
N ASN A 340 23.75 1.02 6.11
CA ASN A 340 23.11 1.90 5.13
C ASN A 340 21.77 1.26 4.75
N LEU A 341 20.70 1.65 5.44
CA LEU A 341 19.38 1.01 5.32
C LEU A 341 18.52 1.71 4.27
N VAL A 342 17.68 0.96 3.56
CA VAL A 342 16.73 1.52 2.58
C VAL A 342 15.76 2.52 3.24
N ASN A 343 15.48 2.31 4.53
CA ASN A 343 14.69 3.20 5.40
C ASN A 343 15.25 4.62 5.56
N ASP A 344 16.55 4.82 5.30
CA ASP A 344 17.26 6.10 5.45
C ASP A 344 17.45 6.83 4.10
N ASP A 345 17.01 6.25 2.98
CA ASP A 345 17.01 6.90 1.67
C ASP A 345 15.74 7.76 1.47
N ASP A 346 15.91 9.08 1.60
CA ASP A 346 14.88 10.10 1.42
C ASP A 346 14.07 9.96 0.11
N ALA A 347 14.71 9.51 -0.98
CA ALA A 347 14.07 9.40 -2.29
C ALA A 347 13.18 8.15 -2.38
N ILE A 348 13.66 7.01 -1.87
CA ILE A 348 12.86 5.77 -1.80
C ILE A 348 11.67 5.96 -0.85
N VAL A 349 11.91 6.54 0.33
CA VAL A 349 10.85 6.84 1.32
C VAL A 349 9.80 7.79 0.74
N ALA A 350 10.22 8.82 0.00
CA ALA A 350 9.28 9.74 -0.66
C ALA A 350 8.52 9.06 -1.81
N ALA A 351 9.17 8.23 -2.63
CA ALA A 351 8.55 7.50 -3.71
C ALA A 351 7.48 6.50 -3.21
N SER A 352 7.76 5.74 -2.15
CA SER A 352 6.78 4.84 -1.53
C SER A 352 5.55 5.59 -0.98
N LYS A 353 5.74 6.78 -0.40
CA LYS A 353 4.63 7.65 0.04
C LYS A 353 3.83 8.22 -1.14
N CYS A 354 4.44 8.41 -2.30
CA CYS A 354 3.75 8.82 -3.53
C CYS A 354 2.96 7.64 -4.13
N LEU A 355 3.59 6.47 -4.22
CA LEU A 355 2.97 5.23 -4.69
C LEU A 355 1.76 4.83 -3.83
N LYS A 356 1.79 5.10 -2.51
CA LYS A 356 0.64 4.91 -1.60
C LYS A 356 -0.62 5.64 -2.07
N MET A 357 -0.53 6.86 -2.59
CA MET A 357 -1.69 7.56 -3.14
C MET A 357 -2.19 6.92 -4.45
N VAL A 358 -1.29 6.43 -5.30
CA VAL A 358 -1.68 5.68 -6.52
C VAL A 358 -2.36 4.36 -6.16
N TYR A 359 -1.90 3.67 -5.11
CA TYR A 359 -2.53 2.47 -4.57
C TYR A 359 -3.95 2.72 -4.04
N TYR A 360 -4.17 3.79 -3.25
CA TYR A 360 -5.53 4.13 -2.83
C TYR A 360 -6.43 4.62 -4.00
N ALA A 361 -5.87 5.22 -5.05
CA ALA A 361 -6.62 5.52 -6.28
C ALA A 361 -7.04 4.23 -7.02
N ASN A 362 -6.16 3.22 -7.07
CA ASN A 362 -6.43 1.89 -7.62
C ASN A 362 -7.53 1.14 -6.84
N VAL A 363 -7.55 1.29 -5.50
CA VAL A 363 -8.59 0.79 -4.60
C VAL A 363 -9.94 1.48 -4.85
N VAL A 364 -9.97 2.81 -4.80
CA VAL A 364 -11.22 3.61 -4.88
C VAL A 364 -11.82 3.65 -6.28
N GLY A 365 -11.01 3.49 -7.34
CA GLY A 365 -11.49 3.38 -8.72
C GLY A 365 -11.96 1.97 -9.12
N GLY A 366 -11.78 0.97 -8.24
CA GLY A 366 -12.20 -0.41 -8.46
C GLY A 366 -13.65 -0.70 -8.06
N GLU A 367 -14.00 -1.98 -8.03
CA GLU A 367 -15.26 -2.46 -7.46
C GLU A 367 -15.15 -2.45 -5.92
N VAL A 368 -15.72 -1.44 -5.26
CA VAL A 368 -15.71 -1.28 -3.79
C VAL A 368 -17.08 -1.64 -3.20
N ASP A 369 -17.09 -2.45 -2.14
CA ASP A 369 -18.27 -2.80 -1.35
C ASP A 369 -18.56 -1.67 -0.35
N THR A 370 -19.27 -0.63 -0.81
CA THR A 370 -19.57 0.58 -0.01
C THR A 370 -20.62 0.38 1.08
N ASN A 371 -21.25 -0.80 1.13
CA ASN A 371 -22.12 -1.18 2.24
C ASN A 371 -21.24 -1.38 3.47
N HIS A 372 -21.60 -0.82 4.62
CA HIS A 372 -20.83 -0.96 5.86
C HIS A 372 -21.00 -2.35 6.49
N ASN A 373 -20.55 -3.36 5.75
CA ASN A 373 -20.63 -4.80 6.02
C ASN A 373 -19.60 -5.23 7.09
N GLU A 374 -19.44 -4.44 8.15
CA GLU A 374 -18.60 -4.80 9.28
C GLU A 374 -19.42 -5.62 10.28
N GLU A 375 -18.81 -6.64 10.87
CA GLU A 375 -19.34 -7.26 12.09
C GLU A 375 -19.03 -6.33 13.26
N ASP A 376 -20.04 -6.01 14.06
CA ASP A 376 -19.90 -5.18 15.24
C ASP A 376 -18.94 -5.86 16.22
N ASP A 377 -17.83 -5.19 16.54
CA ASP A 377 -16.78 -5.68 17.45
C ASP A 377 -17.26 -5.59 18.93
N GLU A 378 -18.35 -6.31 19.25
CA GLU A 378 -19.12 -6.19 20.52
C GLU A 378 -18.37 -6.60 21.80
N GLU A 379 -17.34 -7.44 21.69
CA GLU A 379 -16.60 -7.98 22.83
C GLU A 379 -15.12 -7.61 22.75
N PRO A 380 -14.71 -6.43 23.27
CA PRO A 380 -13.33 -6.27 23.71
C PRO A 380 -13.06 -7.31 24.80
N ILE A 381 -12.09 -8.20 24.57
CA ILE A 381 -11.60 -9.14 25.59
C ILE A 381 -11.27 -8.31 26.84
N PRO A 382 -11.83 -8.62 28.04
CA PRO A 382 -11.59 -7.82 29.22
C PRO A 382 -10.10 -7.71 29.52
N GLU A 383 -9.54 -6.50 29.44
CA GLU A 383 -8.18 -6.25 29.90
C GLU A 383 -8.12 -6.58 31.40
N SER A 384 -7.35 -7.61 31.74
CA SER A 384 -7.18 -8.09 33.11
C SER A 384 -6.74 -6.94 34.01
N SER A 385 -7.60 -6.52 34.93
CA SER A 385 -7.46 -5.25 35.65
C SER A 385 -6.36 -5.26 36.74
N GLU A 386 -5.47 -6.24 36.72
CA GLU A 386 -4.25 -6.27 37.51
C GLU A 386 -3.14 -5.53 36.76
N LEU A 387 -2.45 -4.61 37.43
CA LEU A 387 -1.25 -3.99 36.86
C LEU A 387 -0.19 -5.07 36.64
N THR A 388 0.05 -5.43 35.39
CA THR A 388 1.11 -6.37 35.03
C THR A 388 2.47 -5.79 35.46
N LEU A 389 3.46 -6.66 35.70
CA LEU A 389 4.80 -6.20 36.07
C LEU A 389 5.44 -5.31 34.98
N GLN A 390 4.94 -5.34 33.75
CA GLN A 390 5.25 -4.40 32.66
C GLN A 390 5.04 -2.93 33.06
N GLU A 391 3.90 -2.63 33.71
CA GLU A 391 3.55 -1.28 34.16
C GLU A 391 4.39 -0.86 35.37
N LEU A 392 4.72 -1.80 36.26
CA LEU A 392 5.59 -1.58 37.41
C LEU A 392 7.07 -1.40 37.04
N LEU A 393 7.53 -2.00 35.94
CA LEU A 393 8.88 -1.83 35.39
C LEU A 393 8.99 -0.63 34.43
N GLY A 394 7.86 -0.06 33.99
CA GLY A 394 7.80 1.21 33.27
C GLY A 394 8.11 1.15 31.76
N GLU A 395 8.17 -0.04 31.16
CA GLU A 395 8.49 -0.20 29.72
C GLU A 395 7.33 0.22 28.78
N GLU A 396 6.09 0.25 29.27
CA GLU A 396 4.90 0.32 28.43
C GLU A 396 4.69 1.59 27.59
N ARG A 397 5.26 2.74 27.99
CA ARG A 397 5.00 4.05 27.36
C ARG A 397 5.43 4.17 25.89
N ARG A 398 5.94 3.09 25.28
CA ARG A 398 6.25 2.99 23.85
C ARG A 398 5.35 2.03 23.06
N ASN A 399 4.61 1.14 23.72
CA ASN A 399 3.85 0.07 23.05
C ASN A 399 2.33 0.32 23.02
N LYS A 400 1.77 1.10 23.95
CA LYS A 400 0.33 1.42 24.00
C LYS A 400 -0.09 2.45 22.93
N LYS A 401 -0.22 2.00 21.68
CA LYS A 401 -1.11 2.60 20.67
C LYS A 401 -2.00 1.52 20.06
N GLY A 402 -3.28 1.85 19.92
CA GLY A 402 -4.30 0.95 19.38
C GLY A 402 -4.09 0.60 17.91
N PRO A 403 -4.98 -0.24 17.36
CA PRO A 403 -4.81 -0.85 16.05
C PRO A 403 -4.76 0.24 14.94
N ARG A 404 -3.65 0.29 14.19
CA ARG A 404 -3.19 1.47 13.41
C ARG A 404 -3.96 1.71 12.11
N VAL A 405 -5.16 2.29 12.19
CA VAL A 405 -5.91 2.80 11.02
C VAL A 405 -5.07 3.83 10.26
N ASP A 406 -5.05 3.72 8.92
CA ASP A 406 -4.34 4.66 8.06
C ASP A 406 -5.05 6.03 8.04
N PRO A 407 -4.34 7.15 8.28
CA PRO A 407 -4.94 8.47 8.15
C PRO A 407 -5.57 8.74 6.77
N LEU A 408 -5.07 8.08 5.71
CA LEU A 408 -5.62 8.21 4.37
C LEU A 408 -6.89 7.36 4.13
N GLU A 409 -7.03 6.19 4.77
CA GLU A 409 -8.30 5.43 4.76
C GLU A 409 -9.41 6.25 5.43
N THR A 410 -9.08 6.91 6.55
CA THR A 410 -10.01 7.78 7.29
C THR A 410 -10.49 8.98 6.46
N GLU A 411 -9.59 9.64 5.72
CA GLU A 411 -9.92 10.79 4.84
C GLU A 411 -10.70 10.37 3.57
N LEU A 412 -10.59 9.11 3.15
CA LEU A 412 -11.30 8.57 1.99
C LEU A 412 -12.65 7.92 2.33
N GLY A 413 -12.84 7.47 3.58
CA GLY A 413 -14.02 6.71 4.00
C GLY A 413 -14.07 5.28 3.44
N VAL A 414 -12.93 4.76 2.97
CA VAL A 414 -12.79 3.45 2.33
C VAL A 414 -11.55 2.76 2.90
N LYS A 415 -11.73 1.53 3.39
CA LYS A 415 -10.64 0.65 3.83
C LYS A 415 -10.17 -0.19 2.65
N THR A 416 -8.91 -0.59 2.67
CA THR A 416 -8.33 -1.56 1.70
C THR A 416 -9.17 -2.84 1.56
N LEU A 417 -9.76 -3.32 2.65
CA LEU A 417 -10.62 -4.52 2.71
C LEU A 417 -12.02 -4.37 2.06
N ASP A 418 -12.40 -3.15 1.65
CA ASP A 418 -13.68 -2.89 0.98
C ASP A 418 -13.57 -3.14 -0.53
N CYS A 419 -12.35 -3.13 -1.09
CA CYS A 419 -12.11 -3.40 -2.50
C CYS A 419 -12.31 -4.89 -2.82
N ARG A 420 -13.30 -5.19 -3.68
CA ARG A 420 -13.56 -6.56 -4.19
C ARG A 420 -12.80 -6.87 -5.47
N LYS A 421 -12.38 -5.83 -6.21
CA LYS A 421 -11.56 -5.94 -7.42
C LYS A 421 -10.97 -4.56 -7.75
N PRO A 422 -9.65 -4.36 -7.64
CA PRO A 422 -9.00 -3.10 -8.01
C PRO A 422 -8.98 -2.87 -9.54
N LEU A 423 -8.65 -1.65 -9.99
CA LEU A 423 -8.42 -1.36 -11.41
C LEU A 423 -7.22 -2.15 -11.99
N ILE A 424 -6.24 -2.44 -11.14
CA ILE A 424 -4.98 -3.13 -11.42
C ILE A 424 -4.73 -4.14 -10.29
N PRO A 425 -4.33 -5.40 -10.57
CA PRO A 425 -3.94 -6.38 -9.56
C PRO A 425 -3.01 -5.80 -8.50
N PHE A 426 -3.22 -6.13 -7.22
CA PHE A 426 -2.40 -5.62 -6.12
C PHE A 426 -0.95 -6.12 -6.20
N GLU A 427 -0.74 -7.22 -6.89
CA GLU A 427 0.56 -7.86 -7.15
C GLU A 427 1.45 -6.97 -8.03
N GLU A 428 0.87 -6.15 -8.93
CA GLU A 428 1.63 -5.16 -9.71
C GLU A 428 2.25 -4.07 -8.81
N PHE A 429 1.79 -3.87 -7.56
CA PHE A 429 2.32 -2.85 -6.65
C PHE A 429 3.53 -3.33 -5.81
N ILE A 430 3.81 -4.63 -5.79
CA ILE A 430 4.95 -5.23 -5.06
C ILE A 430 6.26 -4.87 -5.75
N ASN A 431 7.29 -4.52 -4.98
CA ASN A 431 8.63 -4.21 -5.52
C ASN A 431 9.65 -5.23 -5.04
N GLU A 432 9.89 -6.30 -5.79
CA GLU A 432 10.77 -7.40 -5.34
C GLU A 432 12.22 -6.96 -5.01
N PRO A 433 12.89 -6.09 -5.79
CA PRO A 433 14.23 -5.61 -5.43
C PRO A 433 14.30 -4.91 -4.06
N LEU A 434 13.25 -4.17 -3.67
CA LEU A 434 13.13 -3.61 -2.33
C LEU A 434 12.98 -4.71 -1.26
N ASN A 435 12.21 -5.76 -1.55
CA ASN A 435 11.97 -6.87 -0.62
C ASN A 435 13.24 -7.69 -0.36
N ASP A 436 14.06 -7.95 -1.39
CA ASP A 436 15.34 -8.67 -1.27
C ASP A 436 16.36 -7.94 -0.38
N VAL A 437 16.28 -6.60 -0.31
CA VAL A 437 17.26 -5.73 0.36
C VAL A 437 16.78 -5.24 1.74
N LEU A 438 15.50 -5.44 2.08
CA LEU A 438 14.89 -4.92 3.30
C LEU A 438 15.20 -5.79 4.55
N GLU A 439 16.05 -5.26 5.43
CA GLU A 439 16.33 -5.87 6.75
C GLU A 439 15.11 -5.73 7.70
N MET A 440 14.20 -6.70 7.61
CA MET A 440 12.90 -6.69 8.30
C MET A 440 12.96 -6.70 9.84
N ASP A 441 14.06 -7.14 10.46
CA ASP A 441 14.26 -7.03 11.91
C ASP A 441 14.36 -5.56 12.35
N LYS A 442 14.99 -4.73 11.51
CA LYS A 442 15.12 -3.29 11.73
C LYS A 442 13.88 -2.53 11.30
N ASP A 443 13.26 -2.89 10.17
CA ASP A 443 11.99 -2.26 9.76
C ASP A 443 10.89 -2.46 10.81
N TYR A 444 10.72 -3.69 11.31
CA TYR A 444 9.82 -3.99 12.42
C TYR A 444 10.18 -3.21 13.69
N THR A 445 11.47 -3.04 13.99
CA THR A 445 11.90 -2.22 15.14
C THR A 445 11.51 -0.74 14.96
N PHE A 446 11.64 -0.17 13.76
CA PHE A 446 11.19 1.19 13.47
C PHE A 446 9.65 1.30 13.51
N PHE A 447 8.95 0.29 12.98
CA PHE A 447 7.49 0.16 13.07
C PHE A 447 7.01 0.17 14.53
N LYS A 448 7.63 -0.63 15.41
CA LYS A 448 7.20 -0.76 16.81
C LYS A 448 7.56 0.46 17.66
N VAL A 449 8.80 0.94 17.57
CA VAL A 449 9.32 2.00 18.46
C VAL A 449 8.85 3.40 18.05
N GLU A 450 8.26 3.55 16.86
CA GLU A 450 7.63 4.79 16.36
C GLU A 450 8.55 6.01 16.48
N THR A 451 9.79 5.85 16.00
CA THR A 451 10.81 6.90 16.11
C THR A 451 10.55 7.97 15.06
N GLU A 452 10.21 9.19 15.47
CA GLU A 452 9.78 10.29 14.57
C GLU A 452 10.69 10.57 13.36
N ASN A 453 11.97 10.19 13.45
CA ASN A 453 13.00 10.39 12.42
C ASN A 453 13.27 9.17 11.51
N LYS A 454 12.53 8.05 11.62
CA LYS A 454 12.76 6.85 10.78
C LYS A 454 11.47 6.28 10.20
N PHE A 455 11.50 5.98 8.91
CA PHE A 455 10.40 5.36 8.18
C PHE A 455 10.44 3.83 8.28
N SER A 456 9.28 3.18 8.13
CA SER A 456 9.12 1.73 8.05
C SER A 456 8.20 1.38 6.88
N PHE A 457 8.62 0.42 6.05
CA PHE A 457 7.85 -0.05 4.91
C PHE A 457 6.62 -0.88 5.32
N MET A 458 6.58 -1.42 6.55
CA MET A 458 5.35 -1.97 7.15
C MET A 458 4.21 -0.94 7.28
N THR A 459 4.47 0.37 7.14
CA THR A 459 3.43 1.42 7.03
C THR A 459 2.85 1.59 5.62
N CYS A 460 3.38 0.85 4.64
CA CYS A 460 3.00 0.83 3.23
C CYS A 460 2.92 -0.64 2.73
N PRO A 461 2.09 -1.51 3.35
CA PRO A 461 2.16 -2.96 3.16
C PRO A 461 1.92 -3.44 1.73
N PHE A 462 1.32 -2.62 0.85
CA PHE A 462 1.11 -2.93 -0.57
C PHE A 462 2.41 -3.12 -1.38
N ILE A 463 3.55 -2.61 -0.91
CA ILE A 463 4.85 -2.74 -1.62
C ILE A 463 5.61 -4.01 -1.22
N LEU A 464 5.20 -4.65 -0.13
CA LEU A 464 5.84 -5.82 0.45
C LEU A 464 5.19 -7.10 -0.10
N ASN A 465 6.01 -8.09 -0.46
CA ASN A 465 5.50 -9.41 -0.80
C ASN A 465 5.07 -10.18 0.48
N ALA A 466 4.28 -11.24 0.31
CA ALA A 466 3.75 -12.02 1.45
C ALA A 466 4.86 -12.66 2.32
N VAL A 467 6.04 -12.93 1.77
CA VAL A 467 7.19 -13.51 2.47
C VAL A 467 7.80 -12.49 3.43
N THR A 468 8.03 -11.27 2.95
CA THR A 468 8.56 -10.15 3.73
C THR A 468 7.59 -9.72 4.83
N LYS A 469 6.28 -9.69 4.54
CA LYS A 469 5.24 -9.47 5.55
C LYS A 469 5.25 -10.55 6.63
N ASN A 470 5.31 -11.83 6.23
CA ASN A 470 5.37 -12.95 7.17
C ASN A 470 6.66 -12.93 8.01
N LEU A 471 7.79 -12.50 7.45
CA LEU A 471 9.03 -12.31 8.21
C LEU A 471 8.89 -11.20 9.27
N GLY A 472 8.20 -10.10 8.96
CA GLY A 472 7.84 -9.07 9.95
C GLY A 472 6.93 -9.59 11.06
N LEU A 473 5.91 -10.40 10.71
CA LEU A 473 5.03 -11.08 11.67
C LEU A 473 5.80 -12.10 12.54
N TYR A 474 6.71 -12.86 11.95
CA TYR A 474 7.58 -13.80 12.65
C TYR A 474 8.49 -13.11 13.68
N TYR A 475 8.99 -11.91 13.37
CA TYR A 475 9.71 -11.09 14.35
C TYR A 475 8.80 -10.54 15.45
N ASP A 476 7.56 -10.10 15.14
CA ASP A 476 6.57 -9.72 16.16
C ASP A 476 6.29 -10.87 17.13
N ASN A 477 5.94 -12.04 16.59
CA ASN A 477 5.63 -13.26 17.34
C ASN A 477 6.83 -13.69 18.20
N ARG A 478 8.06 -13.76 17.64
CA ARG A 478 9.24 -14.17 18.42
C ARG A 478 9.63 -13.15 19.49
N ILE A 479 9.50 -11.85 19.23
CA ILE A 479 9.80 -10.82 20.23
C ILE A 479 8.79 -10.89 21.38
N ARG A 480 7.50 -11.17 21.10
CA ARG A 480 6.48 -11.49 22.12
C ARG A 480 6.81 -12.77 22.88
N MET A 481 7.06 -13.90 22.21
CA MET A 481 7.44 -15.16 22.85
C MET A 481 8.65 -14.99 23.80
N TYR A 482 9.68 -14.22 23.39
CA TYR A 482 10.83 -13.92 24.24
C TYR A 482 10.52 -12.92 25.36
N SER A 483 9.61 -11.97 25.16
CA SER A 483 9.06 -11.08 26.20
C SER A 483 8.39 -11.92 27.29
N GLU A 484 7.35 -12.67 26.93
CA GLU A 484 6.53 -13.44 27.87
C GLU A 484 7.35 -14.50 28.59
N ARG A 485 8.30 -15.14 27.90
CA ARG A 485 9.26 -16.06 28.52
C ARG A 485 10.18 -15.37 29.53
N ARG A 486 10.68 -14.16 29.26
CA ARG A 486 11.51 -13.40 30.22
C ARG A 486 10.71 -12.95 31.44
N ILE A 487 9.49 -12.44 31.22
CA ILE A 487 8.57 -12.00 32.27
C ILE A 487 8.20 -13.19 33.17
N THR A 488 7.84 -14.33 32.57
CA THR A 488 7.52 -15.57 33.28
C THR A 488 8.69 -16.04 34.15
N VAL A 489 9.92 -16.03 33.62
CA VAL A 489 11.13 -16.39 34.39
C VAL A 489 11.41 -15.38 35.51
N LEU A 490 11.20 -14.08 35.28
CA LEU A 490 11.36 -13.05 36.30
C LEU A 490 10.33 -13.20 37.43
N TYR A 491 9.05 -13.43 37.10
CA TYR A 491 8.01 -13.77 38.07
C TYR A 491 8.38 -15.03 38.87
N SER A 492 8.85 -16.08 38.19
CA SER A 492 9.25 -17.33 38.85
C SER A 492 10.39 -17.12 39.87
N LEU A 493 11.34 -16.23 39.58
CA LEU A 493 12.41 -15.84 40.49
C LEU A 493 11.96 -14.94 41.65
N VAL A 494 10.90 -14.12 41.45
CA VAL A 494 10.41 -13.16 42.45
C VAL A 494 9.35 -13.74 43.39
N GLN A 495 8.43 -14.56 42.87
CA GLN A 495 7.33 -15.17 43.63
C GLN A 495 7.58 -16.64 44.02
N GLY A 496 8.60 -17.28 43.46
CA GLY A 496 8.99 -18.66 43.80
C GLY A 496 8.13 -19.77 43.18
N GLN A 497 7.06 -19.44 42.46
CA GLN A 497 6.29 -20.42 41.67
C GLN A 497 7.06 -20.82 40.40
N GLN A 498 7.03 -22.11 40.04
CA GLN A 498 7.60 -22.61 38.79
C GLN A 498 6.61 -22.40 37.62
N LEU A 499 6.56 -21.18 37.08
CA LEU A 499 5.73 -20.85 35.91
C LEU A 499 6.39 -21.34 34.61
N ASN A 500 5.60 -21.95 33.72
CA ASN A 500 6.13 -22.57 32.50
C ASN A 500 6.49 -21.50 31.43
N PRO A 501 7.71 -21.55 30.85
CA PRO A 501 8.16 -20.61 29.80
C PRO A 501 7.61 -20.91 28.39
N TYR A 502 6.75 -21.93 28.26
CA TYR A 502 6.15 -22.44 27.03
C TYR A 502 4.65 -22.66 27.21
N LEU A 503 3.87 -22.56 26.14
CA LEU A 503 2.48 -23.01 26.08
C LEU A 503 2.49 -24.54 26.02
N ARG A 504 2.52 -25.19 27.19
CA ARG A 504 2.62 -26.65 27.33
C ARG A 504 1.25 -27.32 27.20
N LEU A 505 1.00 -27.95 26.06
CA LEU A 505 -0.17 -28.81 25.85
C LEU A 505 0.27 -30.27 26.04
N LYS A 506 -0.29 -30.94 27.05
CA LYS A 506 -0.12 -32.37 27.26
C LYS A 506 -1.45 -33.06 26.98
N VAL A 507 -1.47 -33.95 25.99
CA VAL A 507 -2.69 -34.54 25.43
C VAL A 507 -2.53 -36.04 25.18
N ARG A 508 -3.63 -36.79 25.13
CA ARG A 508 -3.65 -38.22 24.77
C ARG A 508 -4.08 -38.39 23.31
N ARG A 509 -3.43 -39.29 22.56
CA ARG A 509 -3.71 -39.50 21.12
C ARG A 509 -5.15 -39.92 20.81
N ASP A 510 -5.82 -40.59 21.76
CA ASP A 510 -7.22 -41.03 21.59
C ASP A 510 -8.27 -39.99 22.02
N HIS A 511 -7.85 -38.82 22.54
CA HIS A 511 -8.73 -37.79 23.13
C HIS A 511 -8.17 -36.37 22.88
N ILE A 512 -7.66 -36.10 21.68
CA ILE A 512 -6.86 -34.88 21.41
C ILE A 512 -7.72 -33.62 21.55
N ILE A 513 -8.94 -33.63 21.00
CA ILE A 513 -9.87 -32.50 21.06
C ILE A 513 -10.27 -32.17 22.50
N ASP A 514 -10.65 -33.18 23.30
CA ASP A 514 -11.04 -33.01 24.71
C ASP A 514 -9.89 -32.46 25.56
N ASP A 515 -8.71 -33.10 25.49
CA ASP A 515 -7.55 -32.71 26.29
C ASP A 515 -7.04 -31.31 25.87
N ALA A 516 -7.05 -31.00 24.57
CA ALA A 516 -6.66 -29.68 24.07
C ALA A 516 -7.66 -28.60 24.48
N LEU A 517 -8.96 -28.85 24.41
CA LEU A 517 -10.01 -27.93 24.88
C LEU A 517 -9.82 -27.58 26.34
N VAL A 518 -9.88 -28.59 27.21
CA VAL A 518 -9.77 -28.39 28.67
C VAL A 518 -8.46 -27.69 29.01
N ARG A 519 -7.35 -28.03 28.34
CA ARG A 519 -6.06 -27.40 28.60
C ARG A 519 -6.01 -25.94 28.13
N LEU A 520 -6.52 -25.62 26.95
CA LEU A 520 -6.50 -24.26 26.40
C LEU A 520 -7.51 -23.34 27.10
N GLU A 521 -8.69 -23.84 27.48
CA GLU A 521 -9.67 -23.08 28.27
C GLU A 521 -9.14 -22.77 29.68
N MET A 522 -8.52 -23.74 30.37
CA MET A 522 -7.86 -23.48 31.66
C MET A 522 -6.78 -22.40 31.54
N ILE A 523 -5.95 -22.46 30.49
CA ILE A 523 -4.88 -21.48 30.26
C ILE A 523 -5.45 -20.11 29.93
N ALA A 524 -6.49 -20.04 29.09
CA ALA A 524 -7.19 -18.79 28.79
C ALA A 524 -7.87 -18.15 30.01
N MET A 525 -8.37 -18.97 30.95
CA MET A 525 -8.97 -18.49 32.19
C MET A 525 -7.94 -18.06 33.24
N GLU A 526 -6.76 -18.70 33.29
CA GLU A 526 -5.67 -18.36 34.22
C GLU A 526 -4.86 -17.15 33.74
N ASN A 527 -4.44 -17.13 32.47
CA ASN A 527 -3.75 -16.01 31.83
C ASN A 527 -3.86 -16.08 30.29
N PRO A 528 -4.70 -15.24 29.63
CA PRO A 528 -4.79 -15.19 28.18
C PRO A 528 -3.45 -14.95 27.45
N ALA A 529 -2.47 -14.30 28.09
CA ALA A 529 -1.16 -14.06 27.49
C ALA A 529 -0.31 -15.34 27.35
N ASP A 530 -0.60 -16.41 28.10
CA ASP A 530 0.12 -17.69 27.96
C ASP A 530 -0.10 -18.34 26.58
N LEU A 531 -1.22 -18.06 25.91
CA LEU A 531 -1.48 -18.47 24.51
C LEU A 531 -0.48 -17.85 23.51
N LYS A 532 0.24 -16.80 23.90
CA LYS A 532 1.27 -16.09 23.10
C LYS A 532 2.70 -16.52 23.43
N LYS A 533 2.87 -17.58 24.25
CA LYS A 533 4.15 -18.27 24.44
C LYS A 533 4.42 -19.22 23.25
N GLN A 534 5.67 -19.66 23.11
CA GLN A 534 6.02 -20.70 22.14
C GLN A 534 5.28 -22.01 22.50
N LEU A 535 4.64 -22.65 21.52
CA LEU A 535 3.95 -23.93 21.71
C LEU A 535 4.97 -25.05 22.03
N TYR A 536 4.56 -25.98 22.89
CA TYR A 536 5.31 -27.19 23.21
C TYR A 536 4.33 -28.32 23.50
N VAL A 537 4.25 -29.33 22.62
CA VAL A 537 3.30 -30.44 22.75
C VAL A 537 3.96 -31.69 23.34
N GLU A 538 3.24 -32.36 24.23
CA GLU A 538 3.61 -33.66 24.82
C GLU A 538 2.46 -34.66 24.67
N PHE A 539 2.67 -35.76 23.93
CA PHE A 539 1.75 -36.89 23.97
C PHE A 539 1.96 -37.71 25.26
N GLU A 540 0.89 -37.99 25.99
CA GLU A 540 1.00 -38.73 27.26
C GLU A 540 1.53 -40.15 27.06
N GLY A 541 2.64 -40.47 27.74
CA GLY A 541 3.33 -41.76 27.66
C GLY A 541 4.53 -41.77 26.72
N GLU A 542 4.68 -40.77 25.86
CA GLU A 542 5.77 -40.68 24.89
C GLU A 542 6.96 -39.88 25.44
N GLN A 543 8.18 -40.32 25.13
CA GLN A 543 9.41 -39.60 25.48
C GLN A 543 9.95 -38.89 24.24
N GLY A 544 9.75 -37.57 24.18
CA GLY A 544 10.24 -36.72 23.11
C GLY A 544 10.54 -35.31 23.60
N VAL A 545 11.25 -34.54 22.78
CA VAL A 545 11.42 -33.10 22.93
C VAL A 545 10.79 -32.45 21.70
N ASP A 546 9.85 -31.52 21.91
CA ASP A 546 9.20 -30.85 20.79
C ASP A 546 10.10 -29.75 20.22
N GLU A 547 10.84 -30.09 19.16
CA GLU A 547 11.58 -29.15 18.31
C GLU A 547 10.70 -28.57 17.18
N GLY A 548 9.37 -28.75 17.27
CA GLY A 548 8.35 -28.31 16.31
C GLY A 548 7.66 -29.47 15.59
N GLY A 549 8.28 -30.65 15.57
CA GLY A 549 7.72 -31.85 14.94
C GLY A 549 6.48 -32.41 15.65
N VAL A 550 6.42 -32.34 16.98
CA VAL A 550 5.27 -32.83 17.76
C VAL A 550 4.13 -31.82 17.70
N SER A 551 4.45 -30.52 17.76
CA SER A 551 3.49 -29.44 17.45
C SER A 551 2.85 -29.61 16.06
N LYS A 552 3.64 -29.95 15.04
CA LYS A 552 3.13 -30.21 13.68
C LYS A 552 2.21 -31.43 13.60
N GLU A 553 2.59 -32.53 14.25
CA GLU A 553 1.75 -33.74 14.33
C GLU A 553 0.40 -33.44 15.01
N PHE A 554 0.43 -32.73 16.14
CA PHE A 554 -0.78 -32.28 16.85
C PHE A 554 -1.71 -31.44 15.96
N PHE A 555 -1.15 -30.47 15.21
CA PHE A 555 -1.93 -29.67 14.28
C PHE A 555 -2.59 -30.50 13.17
N GLN A 556 -1.91 -31.53 12.66
CA GLN A 556 -2.47 -32.42 11.63
C GLN A 556 -3.63 -33.24 12.19
N LEU A 557 -3.46 -33.86 13.38
CA LEU A 557 -4.49 -34.69 14.00
C LEU A 557 -5.74 -33.88 14.38
N VAL A 558 -5.59 -32.67 14.94
CA VAL A 558 -6.73 -31.80 15.26
C VAL A 558 -7.48 -31.35 14.00
N VAL A 559 -6.79 -31.11 12.89
CA VAL A 559 -7.44 -30.79 11.61
C VAL A 559 -8.16 -32.01 11.03
N GLU A 560 -7.54 -33.19 11.04
CA GLU A 560 -8.17 -34.43 10.57
C GLU A 560 -9.45 -34.77 11.36
N GLU A 561 -9.44 -34.57 12.68
CA GLU A 561 -10.57 -34.88 13.57
C GLU A 561 -11.70 -33.83 13.49
N ILE A 562 -11.39 -32.52 13.43
CA ILE A 562 -12.39 -31.43 13.35
C ILE A 562 -13.08 -31.35 11.98
N PHE A 563 -12.40 -31.74 10.90
CA PHE A 563 -12.97 -31.73 9.55
C PHE A 563 -13.50 -33.10 9.10
N ASN A 564 -13.48 -34.13 9.95
CA ASN A 564 -14.16 -35.39 9.70
C ASN A 564 -15.69 -35.18 9.65
N PRO A 565 -16.41 -35.59 8.59
CA PRO A 565 -17.87 -35.55 8.55
C PRO A 565 -18.59 -36.17 9.75
N ASP A 566 -17.98 -37.16 10.43
CA ASP A 566 -18.56 -37.80 11.63
C ASP A 566 -18.80 -36.80 12.80
N ILE A 567 -18.00 -35.74 12.93
CA ILE A 567 -18.16 -34.72 13.99
C ILE A 567 -19.22 -33.66 13.63
N GLY A 568 -19.66 -33.60 12.36
CA GLY A 568 -20.74 -32.74 11.91
C GLY A 568 -20.55 -31.23 12.08
N MET A 569 -19.36 -30.74 12.44
CA MET A 569 -19.07 -29.29 12.60
C MET A 569 -19.06 -28.54 11.28
N PHE A 570 -18.54 -29.18 10.23
CA PHE A 570 -18.40 -28.60 8.89
C PHE A 570 -19.04 -29.52 7.84
N THR A 571 -19.65 -28.93 6.82
CA THR A 571 -20.07 -29.63 5.60
C THR A 571 -18.96 -29.53 4.55
N TYR A 572 -18.79 -30.56 3.74
CA TYR A 572 -17.84 -30.60 2.63
C TYR A 572 -18.57 -30.57 1.29
N ASP A 573 -18.17 -29.69 0.38
CA ASP A 573 -18.70 -29.63 -0.99
C ASP A 573 -17.74 -30.28 -1.99
N GLU A 574 -18.18 -31.39 -2.60
CA GLU A 574 -17.38 -32.17 -3.56
C GLU A 574 -16.99 -31.40 -4.83
N SER A 575 -17.74 -30.35 -5.19
CA SER A 575 -17.52 -29.55 -6.40
C SER A 575 -16.33 -28.60 -6.26
N THR A 576 -16.30 -27.86 -5.15
CA THR A 576 -15.26 -26.87 -4.81
C THR A 576 -14.11 -27.47 -4.01
N LYS A 577 -14.36 -28.59 -3.31
CA LYS A 577 -13.47 -29.22 -2.31
C LYS A 577 -13.18 -28.32 -1.12
N LEU A 578 -14.20 -27.57 -0.69
CA LEU A 578 -14.14 -26.64 0.42
C LEU A 578 -15.09 -27.07 1.55
N PHE A 579 -14.77 -26.62 2.75
CA PHE A 579 -15.57 -26.80 3.96
C PHE A 579 -16.36 -25.53 4.29
N TRP A 580 -17.60 -25.70 4.75
CA TRP A 580 -18.45 -24.63 5.27
C TRP A 580 -19.00 -24.99 6.65
N PHE A 581 -19.32 -23.99 7.48
CA PHE A 581 -19.86 -24.18 8.83
C PHE A 581 -21.25 -24.83 8.75
N ASN A 582 -21.48 -25.93 9.49
CA ASN A 582 -22.79 -26.56 9.54
C ASN A 582 -23.76 -25.75 10.43
N PRO A 583 -24.85 -25.16 9.89
CA PRO A 583 -25.85 -24.43 10.69
C PRO A 583 -26.52 -25.30 11.75
N SER A 584 -26.69 -26.59 11.45
CA SER A 584 -27.31 -27.61 12.30
C SER A 584 -26.28 -28.47 13.04
N SER A 585 -25.07 -27.96 13.29
CA SER A 585 -24.11 -28.67 14.14
C SER A 585 -24.66 -28.86 15.55
N PHE A 586 -24.58 -30.09 16.07
CA PHE A 586 -24.95 -30.42 17.45
C PHE A 586 -23.80 -30.18 18.44
N GLU A 587 -22.60 -29.89 17.95
CA GLU A 587 -21.41 -29.68 18.76
C GLU A 587 -21.37 -28.30 19.42
N THR A 588 -20.56 -28.19 20.47
CA THR A 588 -20.56 -27.01 21.34
C THR A 588 -19.75 -25.86 20.77
N GLU A 589 -19.96 -24.66 21.33
CA GLU A 589 -19.08 -23.50 21.06
C GLU A 589 -17.61 -23.77 21.44
N GLY A 590 -17.33 -24.78 22.27
CA GLY A 590 -15.99 -25.23 22.63
C GLY A 590 -15.19 -25.63 21.39
N GLN A 591 -15.60 -26.66 20.64
CA GLN A 591 -14.82 -27.16 19.50
C GLN A 591 -14.59 -26.09 18.43
N PHE A 592 -15.57 -25.21 18.16
CA PHE A 592 -15.38 -24.07 17.26
C PHE A 592 -14.32 -23.08 17.80
N THR A 593 -14.30 -22.84 19.12
CA THR A 593 -13.24 -22.05 19.77
C THR A 593 -11.87 -22.72 19.64
N LEU A 594 -11.76 -24.05 19.82
CA LEU A 594 -10.51 -24.79 19.66
C LEU A 594 -9.91 -24.60 18.26
N ILE A 595 -10.68 -24.86 17.19
CA ILE A 595 -10.14 -24.74 15.83
C ILE A 595 -9.79 -23.28 15.48
N GLY A 596 -10.50 -22.30 16.05
CA GLY A 596 -10.10 -20.89 16.02
C GLY A 596 -8.72 -20.64 16.67
N ILE A 597 -8.51 -21.12 17.90
CA ILE A 597 -7.22 -21.02 18.61
C ILE A 597 -6.11 -21.73 17.81
N VAL A 598 -6.37 -22.91 17.26
CA VAL A 598 -5.43 -23.69 16.45
C VAL A 598 -4.97 -22.94 15.20
N LEU A 599 -5.89 -22.30 14.45
CA LEU A 599 -5.51 -21.43 13.33
C LEU A 599 -4.64 -20.25 13.77
N GLY A 600 -4.95 -19.65 14.93
CA GLY A 600 -4.11 -18.59 15.53
C GLY A 600 -2.71 -19.09 15.89
N LEU A 601 -2.60 -20.24 16.56
CA LEU A 601 -1.34 -20.85 16.97
C LEU A 601 -0.50 -21.32 15.77
N ALA A 602 -1.12 -21.78 14.69
CA ALA A 602 -0.44 -22.19 13.47
C ALA A 602 0.30 -21.00 12.82
N ILE A 603 -0.38 -19.87 12.62
CA ILE A 603 0.24 -18.61 12.18
C ILE A 603 1.35 -18.20 13.17
N TYR A 604 1.07 -18.28 14.47
CA TYR A 604 2.00 -17.79 15.50
C TYR A 604 3.32 -18.58 15.58
N ASN A 605 3.27 -19.89 15.30
CA ASN A 605 4.44 -20.78 15.23
C ASN A 605 4.97 -20.98 13.79
N ASN A 606 4.41 -20.29 12.79
CA ASN A 606 4.76 -20.43 11.37
C ASN A 606 4.64 -21.90 10.87
N CYS A 607 3.56 -22.57 11.24
CA CYS A 607 3.18 -23.89 10.73
C CYS A 607 1.98 -23.74 9.78
N ILE A 608 2.00 -24.44 8.65
CA ILE A 608 0.85 -24.50 7.74
C ILE A 608 -0.09 -25.66 8.11
N LEU A 609 -1.38 -25.48 7.86
CA LEU A 609 -2.49 -26.41 8.11
C LEU A 609 -3.16 -26.80 6.78
N ASP A 610 -3.64 -28.04 6.67
CA ASP A 610 -4.29 -28.53 5.44
C ASP A 610 -5.79 -28.15 5.34
N VAL A 611 -6.13 -26.92 5.73
CA VAL A 611 -7.51 -26.42 5.79
C VAL A 611 -7.98 -25.81 4.47
N HIS A 612 -9.24 -26.02 4.16
CA HIS A 612 -9.82 -25.70 2.85
C HIS A 612 -11.13 -24.91 3.00
N PHE A 613 -11.02 -23.60 3.24
CA PHE A 613 -12.17 -22.70 3.40
C PHE A 613 -12.41 -21.81 2.17
N PRO A 614 -13.67 -21.44 1.86
CA PRO A 614 -13.98 -20.38 0.91
C PRO A 614 -13.52 -19.02 1.44
N MET A 615 -13.17 -18.09 0.54
CA MET A 615 -12.52 -16.82 0.88
C MET A 615 -13.31 -15.96 1.89
N VAL A 616 -14.64 -16.13 1.92
CA VAL A 616 -15.55 -15.51 2.89
C VAL A 616 -15.19 -15.77 4.35
N VAL A 617 -14.59 -16.92 4.68
CA VAL A 617 -14.20 -17.25 6.06
C VAL A 617 -13.07 -16.34 6.53
N TYR A 618 -12.05 -16.13 5.68
CA TYR A 618 -10.96 -15.20 5.97
C TYR A 618 -11.44 -13.75 6.00
N ARG A 619 -12.38 -13.36 5.12
CA ARG A 619 -13.05 -12.03 5.19
C ARG A 619 -13.78 -11.81 6.53
N LYS A 620 -14.57 -12.79 6.98
CA LYS A 620 -15.30 -12.71 8.25
C LYS A 620 -14.36 -12.72 9.47
N LEU A 621 -13.23 -13.44 9.43
CA LEU A 621 -12.19 -13.36 10.47
C LEU A 621 -11.61 -11.93 10.60
N MET A 622 -11.48 -11.19 9.49
CA MET A 622 -11.09 -9.77 9.52
C MET A 622 -12.21 -8.82 9.98
N GLY A 623 -13.41 -9.33 10.28
CA GLY A 623 -14.58 -8.56 10.70
C GLY A 623 -15.47 -8.07 9.54
N LYS A 624 -15.38 -8.66 8.35
CA LYS A 624 -16.24 -8.33 7.21
C LYS A 624 -17.30 -9.40 6.95
N LYS A 625 -18.58 -9.02 7.04
CA LYS A 625 -19.74 -9.86 6.71
C LYS A 625 -19.64 -10.42 5.28
N GLY A 626 -20.15 -11.63 5.07
CA GLY A 626 -20.27 -12.26 3.75
C GLY A 626 -21.41 -11.65 2.94
N THR A 627 -21.26 -11.58 1.61
CA THR A 627 -22.26 -11.00 0.69
C THR A 627 -22.58 -11.92 -0.48
N PHE A 628 -23.53 -11.54 -1.34
CA PHE A 628 -23.95 -12.33 -2.52
C PHE A 628 -22.79 -12.83 -3.38
N ARG A 629 -21.74 -12.02 -3.61
CA ARG A 629 -20.55 -12.45 -4.40
C ARG A 629 -19.78 -13.58 -3.73
N ASP A 630 -19.79 -13.63 -2.40
CA ASP A 630 -19.11 -14.64 -1.60
C ASP A 630 -19.85 -16.00 -1.57
N LEU A 631 -21.10 -16.06 -2.06
CA LEU A 631 -21.79 -17.33 -2.34
C LEU A 631 -21.17 -18.06 -3.56
N GLY A 632 -20.49 -17.36 -4.47
CA GLY A 632 -19.89 -17.97 -5.66
C GLY A 632 -18.88 -19.07 -5.35
N ASP A 633 -18.09 -18.87 -4.28
CA ASP A 633 -17.06 -19.81 -3.83
C ASP A 633 -17.60 -20.83 -2.81
N SER A 634 -18.62 -20.47 -2.02
CA SER A 634 -19.09 -21.27 -0.88
C SER A 634 -20.34 -22.11 -1.19
N HIS A 635 -21.22 -21.63 -2.06
CA HIS A 635 -22.49 -22.28 -2.42
C HIS A 635 -22.77 -22.08 -3.93
N PRO A 636 -21.94 -22.64 -4.84
CA PRO A 636 -21.95 -22.23 -6.25
C PRO A 636 -23.29 -22.39 -6.96
N VAL A 637 -24.05 -23.43 -6.63
CA VAL A 637 -25.39 -23.69 -7.20
C VAL A 637 -26.39 -22.60 -6.77
N LEU A 638 -26.43 -22.26 -5.47
CA LEU A 638 -27.28 -21.19 -4.95
C LEU A 638 -26.89 -19.83 -5.54
N TYR A 639 -25.59 -19.58 -5.70
CA TYR A 639 -25.10 -18.37 -6.37
C TYR A 639 -25.62 -18.25 -7.81
N GLN A 640 -25.58 -19.32 -8.62
CA GLN A 640 -26.15 -19.28 -9.97
C GLN A 640 -27.67 -19.03 -9.92
N SER A 641 -28.43 -19.73 -9.09
CA SER A 641 -29.89 -19.51 -9.00
C SER A 641 -30.26 -18.07 -8.59
N LEU A 642 -29.51 -17.46 -7.66
CA LEU A 642 -29.72 -16.07 -7.25
C LEU A 642 -29.18 -15.05 -8.27
N LYS A 643 -28.16 -15.41 -9.06
CA LYS A 643 -27.66 -14.62 -10.20
C LYS A 643 -28.66 -14.61 -11.35
N ASP A 644 -29.17 -15.78 -11.73
CA ASP A 644 -30.20 -15.94 -12.77
C ASP A 644 -31.47 -15.17 -12.39
N LEU A 645 -31.87 -15.20 -11.12
CA LEU A 645 -32.97 -14.38 -10.58
C LEU A 645 -32.74 -12.86 -10.74
N LEU A 646 -31.50 -12.37 -10.65
CA LEU A 646 -31.14 -10.95 -10.87
C LEU A 646 -31.02 -10.58 -12.34
N GLU A 647 -30.60 -11.51 -13.20
CA GLU A 647 -30.40 -11.30 -14.63
C GLU A 647 -31.65 -11.61 -15.48
N TYR A 648 -32.69 -12.20 -14.88
CA TYR A 648 -33.95 -12.52 -15.56
C TYR A 648 -34.64 -11.28 -16.15
N GLU A 649 -35.08 -11.39 -17.41
CA GLU A 649 -35.77 -10.33 -18.17
C GLU A 649 -37.31 -10.47 -18.17
N GLY A 650 -37.85 -11.62 -17.76
CA GLY A 650 -39.30 -11.89 -17.68
C GLY A 650 -39.98 -11.32 -16.43
N ASN A 651 -41.18 -11.80 -16.09
CA ASN A 651 -41.84 -11.41 -14.84
C ASN A 651 -41.61 -12.46 -13.74
N VAL A 652 -40.64 -12.19 -12.86
CA VAL A 652 -40.30 -13.06 -11.72
C VAL A 652 -41.52 -13.51 -10.89
N GLU A 653 -42.53 -12.65 -10.73
CA GLU A 653 -43.73 -12.96 -9.94
C GLU A 653 -44.61 -14.05 -10.60
N ASP A 654 -44.90 -13.91 -11.90
CA ASP A 654 -45.69 -14.90 -12.66
C ASP A 654 -44.88 -16.15 -13.04
N ASP A 655 -43.62 -15.96 -13.46
CA ASP A 655 -42.78 -16.99 -14.07
C ASP A 655 -42.08 -17.89 -13.02
N MET A 656 -41.81 -17.38 -11.80
CA MET A 656 -41.07 -18.11 -10.76
C MET A 656 -41.90 -18.31 -9.47
N MET A 657 -42.86 -17.43 -9.16
CA MET A 657 -43.83 -17.55 -8.06
C MET A 657 -43.21 -17.86 -6.66
N ILE A 658 -42.02 -17.31 -6.41
CA ILE A 658 -41.27 -17.45 -5.15
C ILE A 658 -41.55 -16.28 -4.17
N THR A 659 -41.30 -16.49 -2.88
CA THR A 659 -41.61 -15.52 -1.79
C THR A 659 -40.40 -15.29 -0.89
N PHE A 660 -40.51 -14.37 0.07
CA PHE A 660 -39.46 -14.09 1.08
C PHE A 660 -39.32 -15.19 2.16
N GLN A 661 -40.06 -16.31 2.04
CA GLN A 661 -39.84 -17.51 2.83
C GLN A 661 -38.94 -18.51 2.08
N ILE A 662 -37.89 -19.00 2.75
CA ILE A 662 -36.96 -20.00 2.23
C ILE A 662 -37.04 -21.31 3.02
N SER A 663 -36.61 -22.42 2.41
CA SER A 663 -36.53 -23.73 3.07
C SER A 663 -35.07 -24.16 3.25
N GLN A 664 -34.67 -24.49 4.48
CA GLN A 664 -33.41 -25.17 4.79
C GLN A 664 -33.69 -26.64 5.11
N THR A 665 -32.92 -27.58 4.59
CA THR A 665 -33.04 -29.00 4.94
C THR A 665 -32.21 -29.33 6.17
N ASP A 666 -32.87 -29.83 7.22
CA ASP A 666 -32.22 -30.46 8.37
C ASP A 666 -31.54 -31.80 7.99
N LEU A 667 -30.68 -32.36 8.85
CA LEU A 667 -29.92 -33.60 8.59
C LEU A 667 -30.82 -34.80 8.23
N PHE A 668 -32.07 -34.81 8.71
CA PHE A 668 -33.07 -35.83 8.40
C PHE A 668 -33.85 -35.57 7.08
N GLY A 669 -33.44 -34.59 6.28
CA GLY A 669 -34.09 -34.19 5.03
C GLY A 669 -35.38 -33.39 5.20
N ASN A 670 -35.72 -32.97 6.43
CA ASN A 670 -36.93 -32.21 6.72
C ASN A 670 -36.74 -30.73 6.35
N PRO A 671 -37.65 -30.11 5.56
CA PRO A 671 -37.58 -28.69 5.25
C PRO A 671 -38.06 -27.84 6.43
N MET A 672 -37.14 -27.07 7.02
CA MET A 672 -37.42 -26.00 7.96
C MET A 672 -37.64 -24.69 7.20
N MET A 673 -38.81 -24.09 7.33
CA MET A 673 -39.11 -22.80 6.71
C MET A 673 -38.55 -21.65 7.56
N TYR A 674 -37.92 -20.67 6.90
CA TYR A 674 -37.39 -19.46 7.51
C TYR A 674 -37.85 -18.22 6.72
N ASP A 675 -38.48 -17.28 7.42
CA ASP A 675 -38.89 -15.99 6.86
C ASP A 675 -37.71 -15.02 6.85
N LEU A 676 -37.22 -14.62 5.68
CA LEU A 676 -36.15 -13.61 5.54
C LEU A 676 -36.61 -12.20 5.96
N LYS A 677 -37.93 -11.98 6.00
CA LYS A 677 -38.62 -10.72 6.27
C LYS A 677 -39.98 -11.02 6.89
N GLU A 678 -40.53 -10.14 7.72
CA GLU A 678 -41.80 -10.37 8.42
C GLU A 678 -42.95 -10.70 7.45
N ASN A 679 -43.69 -11.79 7.70
CA ASN A 679 -44.69 -12.35 6.77
C ASN A 679 -44.11 -12.71 5.40
N GLY A 680 -42.92 -13.33 5.39
CA GLY A 680 -42.23 -13.74 4.16
C GLY A 680 -43.08 -14.66 3.28
N ASP A 681 -43.95 -15.44 3.91
CA ASP A 681 -44.98 -16.29 3.29
C ASP A 681 -45.96 -15.56 2.35
N LYS A 682 -46.20 -14.26 2.57
CA LYS A 682 -47.19 -13.44 1.85
C LYS A 682 -46.58 -12.41 0.91
N ILE A 683 -45.25 -12.28 0.88
CA ILE A 683 -44.54 -11.28 0.07
C ILE A 683 -43.98 -12.01 -1.17
N PRO A 684 -44.61 -11.91 -2.35
CA PRO A 684 -44.04 -12.45 -3.58
C PRO A 684 -42.79 -11.66 -3.99
N ILE A 685 -41.88 -12.34 -4.68
CA ILE A 685 -40.68 -11.72 -5.24
C ILE A 685 -41.02 -11.19 -6.63
N THR A 686 -40.65 -9.93 -6.87
CA THR A 686 -40.91 -9.19 -8.09
C THR A 686 -39.61 -8.62 -8.67
N ASN A 687 -39.66 -8.11 -9.89
CA ASN A 687 -38.52 -7.45 -10.53
C ASN A 687 -37.97 -6.24 -9.74
N GLU A 688 -38.77 -5.64 -8.86
CA GLU A 688 -38.39 -4.52 -8.00
C GLU A 688 -37.69 -5.00 -6.71
N ASN A 689 -38.26 -5.99 -6.02
CA ASN A 689 -37.80 -6.42 -4.70
C ASN A 689 -36.76 -7.55 -4.73
N ARG A 690 -36.51 -8.21 -5.88
CA ARG A 690 -35.53 -9.31 -6.04
C ARG A 690 -34.12 -8.99 -5.51
N LYS A 691 -33.69 -7.73 -5.57
CA LYS A 691 -32.41 -7.28 -5.00
C LYS A 691 -32.39 -7.32 -3.46
N GLU A 692 -33.51 -7.00 -2.82
CA GLU A 692 -33.66 -7.14 -1.37
C GLU A 692 -33.65 -8.62 -0.96
N PHE A 693 -34.40 -9.45 -1.67
CA PHE A 693 -34.43 -10.90 -1.43
C PHE A 693 -33.03 -11.53 -1.52
N VAL A 694 -32.29 -11.29 -2.61
CA VAL A 694 -30.94 -11.86 -2.79
C VAL A 694 -29.97 -11.38 -1.71
N ASN A 695 -30.06 -10.10 -1.29
CA ASN A 695 -29.24 -9.59 -0.19
C ASN A 695 -29.58 -10.27 1.14
N LEU A 696 -30.87 -10.39 1.50
CA LEU A 696 -31.30 -11.03 2.74
C LEU A 696 -30.99 -12.52 2.78
N TYR A 697 -31.15 -13.24 1.66
CA TYR A 697 -30.83 -14.66 1.57
C TYR A 697 -29.31 -14.88 1.68
N SER A 698 -28.49 -14.05 1.02
CA SER A 698 -27.03 -14.12 1.12
C SER A 698 -26.53 -13.84 2.54
N ASP A 699 -27.10 -12.83 3.21
CA ASP A 699 -26.80 -12.50 4.61
C ASP A 699 -27.26 -13.61 5.58
N TYR A 700 -28.42 -14.21 5.31
CA TYR A 700 -28.90 -15.35 6.10
C TYR A 700 -27.93 -16.55 6.00
N ILE A 701 -27.54 -16.96 4.80
CA ILE A 701 -26.64 -18.10 4.60
C ILE A 701 -25.24 -17.82 5.18
N LEU A 702 -24.63 -16.67 4.85
CA LEU A 702 -23.22 -16.43 5.18
C LEU A 702 -22.97 -15.84 6.57
N ASN A 703 -23.98 -15.23 7.21
CA ASN A 703 -23.83 -14.58 8.50
C ASN A 703 -24.77 -15.18 9.56
N LYS A 704 -26.10 -15.08 9.38
CA LYS A 704 -27.07 -15.42 10.45
C LYS A 704 -27.17 -16.92 10.75
N SER A 705 -27.18 -17.78 9.73
CA SER A 705 -27.39 -19.23 9.92
C SER A 705 -26.23 -19.93 10.64
N VAL A 706 -25.04 -19.34 10.60
CA VAL A 706 -23.79 -19.86 11.21
C VAL A 706 -23.25 -18.94 12.31
N GLU A 707 -24.06 -17.99 12.80
CA GLU A 707 -23.63 -16.88 13.65
C GLU A 707 -22.94 -17.34 14.94
N LYS A 708 -23.48 -18.35 15.63
CA LYS A 708 -22.95 -18.84 16.91
C LYS A 708 -21.64 -19.58 16.72
N GLN A 709 -21.62 -20.52 15.79
CA GLN A 709 -20.46 -21.32 15.40
C GLN A 709 -19.31 -20.40 14.95
N PHE A 710 -19.64 -19.40 14.13
CA PHE A 710 -18.67 -18.44 13.63
C PHE A 710 -18.19 -17.46 14.70
N LYS A 711 -19.06 -16.96 15.60
CA LYS A 711 -18.64 -16.09 16.73
C LYS A 711 -17.68 -16.83 17.67
N ALA A 712 -17.94 -18.10 17.99
CA ALA A 712 -17.03 -18.93 18.77
C ALA A 712 -15.67 -19.15 18.08
N PHE A 713 -15.68 -19.47 16.79
CA PHE A 713 -14.49 -19.61 15.95
C PHE A 713 -13.65 -18.32 15.87
N ARG A 714 -14.31 -17.19 15.59
CA ARG A 714 -13.67 -15.87 15.53
C ARG A 714 -13.12 -15.46 16.91
N ARG A 715 -13.81 -15.78 18.00
CA ARG A 715 -13.32 -15.57 19.38
C ARG A 715 -12.02 -16.34 19.61
N GLY A 716 -12.00 -17.65 19.32
CA GLY A 716 -10.81 -18.50 19.47
C GLY A 716 -9.61 -17.98 18.67
N PHE A 717 -9.82 -17.58 17.41
CA PHE A 717 -8.78 -16.97 16.58
C PHE A 717 -8.28 -15.64 17.15
N HIS A 718 -9.18 -14.79 17.67
CA HIS A 718 -8.83 -13.50 18.24
C HIS A 718 -8.07 -13.61 19.57
N MET A 719 -8.31 -14.64 20.39
CA MET A 719 -7.58 -14.88 21.64
C MET A 719 -6.06 -15.00 21.43
N VAL A 720 -5.61 -15.50 20.28
CA VAL A 720 -4.18 -15.55 19.91
C VAL A 720 -3.76 -14.29 19.14
N THR A 721 -4.63 -13.75 18.27
CA THR A 721 -4.26 -12.73 17.27
C THR A 721 -4.61 -11.27 17.63
N ASN A 722 -5.25 -11.00 18.77
CA ASN A 722 -5.84 -9.68 19.09
C ASN A 722 -4.92 -8.46 18.92
N GLU A 723 -3.67 -8.57 19.35
CA GLU A 723 -2.65 -7.49 19.24
C GLU A 723 -1.76 -7.62 17.99
N SER A 724 -1.98 -8.64 17.16
CA SER A 724 -1.14 -8.91 15.99
C SER A 724 -1.33 -7.84 14.92
N PRO A 725 -0.28 -7.45 14.18
CA PRO A 725 -0.43 -6.57 13.02
C PRO A 725 -1.17 -7.23 11.83
N LEU A 726 -1.70 -8.45 12.00
CA LEU A 726 -2.42 -9.23 10.99
C LEU A 726 -3.54 -8.43 10.29
N LYS A 727 -4.39 -7.71 11.04
CA LYS A 727 -5.49 -6.87 10.51
C LYS A 727 -5.01 -5.66 9.66
N TYR A 728 -3.71 -5.39 9.63
CA TYR A 728 -3.09 -4.22 8.97
C TYR A 728 -2.12 -4.53 7.84
N LEU A 729 -1.42 -5.67 7.90
CA LEU A 729 -0.40 -6.02 6.92
C LEU A 729 -0.96 -6.89 5.78
N PHE A 730 -1.92 -7.75 6.08
CA PHE A 730 -2.36 -8.83 5.19
C PHE A 730 -3.78 -8.60 4.69
N ARG A 731 -4.07 -9.15 3.50
CA ARG A 731 -5.41 -9.24 2.92
C ARG A 731 -6.00 -10.64 3.18
N PRO A 732 -7.31 -10.90 2.94
CA PRO A 732 -7.92 -12.22 3.13
C PRO A 732 -7.17 -13.34 2.38
N GLU A 733 -6.72 -13.09 1.15
CA GLU A 733 -5.97 -14.06 0.34
C GLU A 733 -4.59 -14.35 0.93
N GLU A 734 -3.96 -13.32 1.51
CA GLU A 734 -2.66 -13.46 2.18
C GLU A 734 -2.80 -14.21 3.53
N ILE A 735 -3.97 -14.15 4.17
CA ILE A 735 -4.29 -14.95 5.36
C ILE A 735 -4.52 -16.43 4.98
N GLU A 736 -5.15 -16.75 3.83
CA GLU A 736 -5.13 -18.13 3.31
C GLU A 736 -3.68 -18.61 3.13
N LEU A 737 -2.81 -17.77 2.53
CA LEU A 737 -1.40 -18.13 2.32
C LEU A 737 -0.60 -18.31 3.63
N LEU A 738 -0.87 -17.53 4.68
CA LEU A 738 -0.26 -17.72 6.01
C LEU A 738 -0.68 -19.06 6.64
N ILE A 739 -1.98 -19.39 6.58
CA ILE A 739 -2.54 -20.56 7.27
C ILE A 739 -2.29 -21.85 6.47
N CYS A 740 -2.54 -21.83 5.17
CA CYS A 740 -2.57 -23.03 4.32
C CYS A 740 -1.26 -23.23 3.54
N GLY A 741 -0.48 -22.16 3.36
CA GLY A 741 0.64 -22.16 2.42
C GLY A 741 0.20 -21.99 0.97
N SER A 742 1.20 -21.73 0.12
CA SER A 742 1.06 -21.45 -1.30
C SER A 742 0.96 -22.71 -2.16
N ARG A 743 0.17 -22.63 -3.25
CA ARG A 743 0.01 -23.70 -4.24
C ARG A 743 1.08 -23.68 -5.35
N ASN A 744 2.08 -22.80 -5.27
CA ASN A 744 3.19 -22.70 -6.22
C ASN A 744 4.34 -23.62 -5.78
N LEU A 745 4.69 -24.57 -6.64
CA LEU A 745 5.55 -25.70 -6.30
C LEU A 745 6.87 -25.66 -7.07
N ASP A 746 7.78 -24.77 -6.66
CA ASP A 746 9.13 -24.70 -7.24
C ASP A 746 10.04 -25.82 -6.71
N PHE A 747 10.13 -26.90 -7.48
CA PHE A 747 11.00 -28.04 -7.20
C PHE A 747 12.50 -27.81 -7.51
N GLN A 748 12.88 -26.71 -8.17
CA GLN A 748 14.30 -26.33 -8.30
C GLN A 748 14.79 -25.76 -6.98
N ALA A 749 14.05 -24.79 -6.42
CA ALA A 749 14.34 -24.21 -5.10
C ALA A 749 14.36 -25.27 -3.98
N LEU A 750 13.56 -26.35 -4.09
CA LEU A 750 13.59 -27.48 -3.14
C LEU A 750 14.89 -28.31 -3.27
N GLU A 751 15.40 -28.56 -4.48
CA GLU A 751 16.65 -29.31 -4.67
C GLU A 751 17.86 -28.54 -4.10
N GLU A 752 17.89 -27.22 -4.31
CA GLU A 752 18.98 -26.36 -3.84
C GLU A 752 19.13 -26.39 -2.31
N THR A 753 18.01 -26.42 -1.57
CA THR A 753 18.00 -26.36 -0.09
C THR A 753 17.82 -27.71 0.61
N THR A 754 17.66 -28.81 -0.14
CA THR A 754 17.61 -30.18 0.43
C THR A 754 18.95 -30.57 1.06
N GLU A 755 18.89 -31.06 2.30
CA GLU A 755 20.02 -31.62 3.04
C GLU A 755 20.05 -33.16 2.90
N TYR A 756 21.22 -33.79 3.10
CA TYR A 756 21.43 -35.22 2.84
C TYR A 756 22.11 -35.90 4.03
N ASP A 757 21.64 -37.10 4.41
CA ASP A 757 22.13 -37.85 5.57
C ASP A 757 22.23 -39.37 5.31
N GLY A 758 22.82 -40.12 6.26
CA GLY A 758 23.08 -41.56 6.14
C GLY A 758 24.20 -41.89 5.14
N GLY A 759 24.99 -40.89 4.73
CA GLY A 759 26.05 -41.01 3.75
C GLY A 759 25.65 -40.72 2.29
N TYR A 760 24.42 -40.23 2.04
CA TYR A 760 24.12 -39.56 0.78
C TYR A 760 24.75 -38.16 0.71
N THR A 761 24.95 -37.69 -0.52
CA THR A 761 25.42 -36.35 -0.86
C THR A 761 24.77 -35.89 -2.17
N ARG A 762 24.79 -34.58 -2.45
CA ARG A 762 24.33 -34.00 -3.74
C ARG A 762 24.99 -34.64 -4.98
N ASP A 763 26.19 -35.20 -4.84
CA ASP A 763 26.93 -35.87 -5.93
C ASP A 763 26.68 -37.38 -6.04
N SER A 764 25.87 -37.97 -5.14
CA SER A 764 25.53 -39.39 -5.16
C SER A 764 24.64 -39.71 -6.37
N VAL A 765 24.96 -40.81 -7.09
CA VAL A 765 24.25 -41.21 -8.32
C VAL A 765 22.74 -41.32 -8.07
N LEU A 766 22.35 -42.04 -7.01
CA LEU A 766 20.96 -42.24 -6.60
C LEU A 766 20.21 -40.91 -6.35
N ILE A 767 20.90 -39.90 -5.80
CA ILE A 767 20.33 -38.57 -5.54
C ILE A 767 20.11 -37.78 -6.84
N ARG A 768 21.05 -37.84 -7.80
CA ARG A 768 20.86 -37.23 -9.12
C ARG A 768 19.74 -37.91 -9.90
N GLU A 769 19.71 -39.24 -9.87
CA GLU A 769 18.62 -40.03 -10.45
C GLU A 769 17.26 -39.71 -9.82
N PHE A 770 17.21 -39.48 -8.50
CA PHE A 770 16.03 -39.03 -7.77
C PHE A 770 15.52 -37.68 -8.26
N TRP A 771 16.38 -36.67 -8.39
CA TRP A 771 15.96 -35.34 -8.86
C TRP A 771 15.53 -35.36 -10.33
N GLU A 772 16.23 -36.10 -11.19
CA GLU A 772 15.79 -36.36 -12.57
C GLU A 772 14.40 -37.04 -12.62
N ILE A 773 14.05 -37.87 -11.64
CA ILE A 773 12.72 -38.47 -11.53
C ILE A 773 11.69 -37.44 -11.05
N VAL A 774 11.96 -36.72 -9.96
CA VAL A 774 11.03 -35.77 -9.32
C VAL A 774 10.74 -34.56 -10.22
N HIS A 775 11.74 -34.02 -10.94
CA HIS A 775 11.48 -32.98 -11.94
C HIS A 775 10.64 -33.50 -13.11
N SER A 776 10.78 -34.79 -13.48
CA SER A 776 9.97 -35.46 -14.52
C SER A 776 8.53 -35.83 -14.10
N PHE A 777 8.16 -35.64 -12.84
CA PHE A 777 6.80 -35.92 -12.35
C PHE A 777 5.78 -34.88 -12.83
N THR A 778 4.53 -35.32 -12.97
CA THR A 778 3.37 -34.42 -13.15
C THR A 778 3.12 -33.60 -11.89
N ASP A 779 2.39 -32.50 -11.99
CA ASP A 779 2.11 -31.63 -10.83
C ASP A 779 1.23 -32.32 -9.78
N GLU A 780 0.47 -33.36 -10.17
CA GLU A 780 -0.25 -34.26 -9.25
C GLU A 780 0.70 -35.21 -8.52
N GLN A 781 1.65 -35.83 -9.24
CA GLN A 781 2.70 -36.67 -8.62
C GLN A 781 3.62 -35.85 -7.70
N LYS A 782 3.90 -34.59 -8.04
CA LYS A 782 4.62 -33.62 -7.21
C LYS A 782 3.86 -33.29 -5.92
N ARG A 783 2.55 -33.04 -6.00
CA ARG A 783 1.66 -32.87 -4.83
C ARG A 783 1.64 -34.10 -3.93
N LEU A 784 1.46 -35.30 -4.51
CA LEU A 784 1.50 -36.56 -3.77
C LEU A 784 2.86 -36.81 -3.11
N PHE A 785 3.97 -36.44 -3.76
CA PHE A 785 5.31 -36.51 -3.18
C PHE A 785 5.50 -35.56 -1.98
N LEU A 786 4.95 -34.35 -2.06
CA LEU A 786 4.95 -33.42 -0.92
C LEU A 786 4.08 -33.94 0.22
N GLN A 787 2.83 -34.33 -0.05
CA GLN A 787 1.95 -34.95 0.95
C GLN A 787 2.64 -36.12 1.65
N PHE A 788 3.33 -36.98 0.89
CA PHE A 788 4.08 -38.11 1.42
C PHE A 788 5.28 -37.69 2.30
N THR A 789 6.02 -36.65 1.93
CA THR A 789 7.29 -36.29 2.57
C THR A 789 7.14 -35.28 3.71
N THR A 790 6.16 -34.36 3.60
CA THR A 790 5.92 -33.26 4.53
C THR A 790 4.56 -33.34 5.22
N GLY A 791 3.62 -34.16 4.74
CA GLY A 791 2.25 -34.23 5.26
C GLY A 791 1.31 -33.13 4.76
N THR A 792 1.69 -32.39 3.71
CA THR A 792 0.82 -31.44 2.98
C THR A 792 1.32 -31.27 1.54
N ASP A 793 0.41 -31.07 0.58
CA ASP A 793 0.75 -30.86 -0.83
C ASP A 793 1.18 -29.41 -1.16
N ARG A 794 1.09 -28.51 -0.16
CA ARG A 794 1.35 -27.07 -0.28
C ARG A 794 2.77 -26.68 0.16
N ALA A 795 3.24 -25.57 -0.38
CA ALA A 795 4.52 -24.96 -0.01
C ALA A 795 4.33 -23.92 1.10
N PRO A 796 5.21 -23.83 2.12
CA PRO A 796 5.21 -22.74 3.09
C PRO A 796 5.31 -21.35 2.43
N VAL A 797 5.01 -20.30 3.20
CA VAL A 797 5.19 -18.91 2.74
C VAL A 797 6.67 -18.68 2.38
N GLY A 798 6.93 -18.35 1.12
CA GLY A 798 8.29 -18.29 0.54
C GLY A 798 8.67 -19.48 -0.33
N GLY A 799 7.75 -20.40 -0.61
CA GLY A 799 7.93 -21.50 -1.58
C GLY A 799 8.66 -22.72 -1.02
N LEU A 800 8.77 -23.76 -1.84
CA LEU A 800 9.32 -25.06 -1.43
C LEU A 800 10.78 -24.97 -0.95
N GLY A 801 11.58 -24.01 -1.42
CA GLY A 801 12.94 -23.81 -0.92
C GLY A 801 13.03 -23.46 0.58
N LYS A 802 11.93 -23.07 1.24
CA LYS A 802 11.87 -22.92 2.70
C LYS A 802 11.60 -24.24 3.44
N LEU A 803 11.15 -25.29 2.76
CA LEU A 803 11.15 -26.65 3.32
C LEU A 803 12.58 -27.16 3.36
N LYS A 804 13.15 -27.27 4.55
CA LYS A 804 14.34 -28.08 4.80
C LYS A 804 13.95 -29.55 4.70
N MET A 805 13.85 -30.07 3.48
CA MET A 805 13.70 -31.49 3.22
C MET A 805 15.04 -32.19 3.47
N ILE A 806 15.01 -33.38 4.05
CA ILE A 806 16.21 -34.18 4.32
C ILE A 806 16.04 -35.54 3.64
N ILE A 807 16.98 -35.92 2.77
CA ILE A 807 17.01 -37.26 2.17
C ILE A 807 18.05 -38.11 2.89
N ALA A 808 17.58 -39.05 3.72
CA ALA A 808 18.41 -39.89 4.58
C ALA A 808 18.44 -41.34 4.09
N LYS A 809 19.62 -41.97 4.10
CA LYS A 809 19.80 -43.34 3.58
C LYS A 809 19.19 -44.42 4.48
N ASN A 810 18.09 -45.04 4.02
CA ASN A 810 17.41 -46.15 4.71
C ASN A 810 18.02 -47.53 4.36
N GLY A 811 19.34 -47.67 4.50
CA GLY A 811 20.07 -48.90 4.17
C GLY A 811 20.28 -49.18 2.67
N PRO A 812 20.76 -50.38 2.31
CA PRO A 812 21.09 -50.77 0.94
C PRO A 812 19.85 -51.04 0.08
N ASP A 813 20.06 -51.42 -1.18
CA ASP A 813 18.99 -51.87 -2.10
C ASP A 813 18.10 -52.95 -1.44
N THR A 814 16.79 -52.72 -1.46
CA THR A 814 15.77 -53.65 -0.95
C THR A 814 14.50 -53.55 -1.79
N GLU A 815 13.57 -54.50 -1.62
CA GLU A 815 12.23 -54.40 -2.22
C GLU A 815 11.26 -53.51 -1.43
N ARG A 816 11.70 -52.94 -0.29
CA ARG A 816 10.88 -52.03 0.52
C ARG A 816 10.56 -50.76 -0.26
N LEU A 817 9.40 -50.17 0.02
CA LEU A 817 9.09 -48.80 -0.36
C LEU A 817 9.98 -47.82 0.43
N PRO A 818 10.23 -46.60 -0.09
CA PRO A 818 10.70 -45.52 0.77
C PRO A 818 9.64 -45.22 1.84
N THR A 819 10.06 -44.64 2.95
CA THR A 819 9.19 -44.16 4.03
C THR A 819 9.52 -42.71 4.35
N SER A 820 8.77 -42.06 5.23
CA SER A 820 8.97 -40.65 5.58
C SER A 820 8.70 -40.38 7.07
N HIS A 821 9.24 -39.26 7.55
CA HIS A 821 8.85 -38.63 8.81
C HIS A 821 8.37 -37.21 8.49
N THR A 822 7.08 -37.09 8.20
CA THR A 822 6.38 -35.85 7.81
C THR A 822 6.60 -34.71 8.80
N CYS A 823 6.66 -35.02 10.11
CA CYS A 823 6.93 -34.09 11.19
C CYS A 823 8.25 -33.30 11.01
N PHE A 824 9.25 -33.92 10.39
CA PHE A 824 10.60 -33.38 10.17
C PHE A 824 10.96 -33.19 8.68
N ASN A 825 10.02 -33.43 7.76
CA ASN A 825 10.23 -33.42 6.30
C ASN A 825 11.35 -34.38 5.83
N VAL A 826 11.55 -35.52 6.52
CA VAL A 826 12.60 -36.49 6.19
C VAL A 826 12.06 -37.57 5.25
N LEU A 827 12.74 -37.79 4.12
CA LEU A 827 12.54 -38.92 3.22
C LEU A 827 13.58 -40.02 3.54
N LEU A 828 13.11 -41.18 3.96
CA LEU A 828 13.92 -42.36 4.26
C LEU A 828 14.05 -43.23 3.01
N LEU A 829 15.12 -43.02 2.24
CA LEU A 829 15.30 -43.54 0.89
C LEU A 829 16.33 -44.69 0.84
N PRO A 830 15.94 -45.95 0.56
CA PRO A 830 16.87 -47.05 0.35
C PRO A 830 17.78 -46.83 -0.86
N GLU A 831 18.98 -47.40 -0.83
CA GLU A 831 20.01 -47.26 -1.88
C GLU A 831 19.73 -48.21 -3.06
N TYR A 832 18.65 -47.93 -3.80
CA TYR A 832 18.18 -48.79 -4.89
C TYR A 832 19.22 -49.00 -6.00
N SER A 833 19.19 -50.20 -6.60
CA SER A 833 20.17 -50.62 -7.61
C SER A 833 19.97 -50.06 -9.02
N SER A 834 18.85 -49.37 -9.31
CA SER A 834 18.68 -48.61 -10.56
C SER A 834 17.63 -47.50 -10.46
N LYS A 835 17.72 -46.52 -11.36
CA LYS A 835 16.76 -45.44 -11.56
C LYS A 835 15.33 -45.92 -11.78
N GLU A 836 15.12 -47.00 -12.53
CA GLU A 836 13.80 -47.56 -12.81
C GLU A 836 13.17 -48.12 -11.53
N LYS A 837 13.97 -48.82 -10.71
CA LYS A 837 13.55 -49.36 -9.41
C LYS A 837 13.20 -48.23 -8.44
N LEU A 838 14.04 -47.20 -8.37
CA LEU A 838 13.77 -45.99 -7.61
C LEU A 838 12.46 -45.32 -8.06
N LYS A 839 12.25 -45.12 -9.37
CA LYS A 839 11.02 -44.50 -9.90
C LYS A 839 9.77 -45.33 -9.58
N GLU A 840 9.85 -46.66 -9.74
CA GLU A 840 8.73 -47.57 -9.47
C GLU A 840 8.37 -47.60 -7.97
N ARG A 841 9.36 -47.69 -7.07
CA ARG A 841 9.12 -47.69 -5.62
C ARG A 841 8.67 -46.34 -5.09
N LEU A 842 9.23 -45.23 -5.59
CA LEU A 842 8.81 -43.88 -5.21
C LEU A 842 7.38 -43.58 -5.67
N LEU A 843 7.04 -43.85 -6.94
CA LEU A 843 5.67 -43.69 -7.45
C LEU A 843 4.66 -44.55 -6.67
N LYS A 844 5.03 -45.79 -6.33
CA LYS A 844 4.17 -46.68 -5.54
C LYS A 844 3.96 -46.14 -4.12
N ALA A 845 5.01 -45.67 -3.45
CA ALA A 845 4.88 -45.06 -2.11
C ALA A 845 3.92 -43.86 -2.11
N ILE A 846 4.17 -42.86 -2.96
CA ILE A 846 3.37 -41.62 -2.97
C ILE A 846 1.92 -41.84 -3.42
N THR A 847 1.65 -42.90 -4.19
CA THR A 847 0.27 -43.25 -4.61
C THR A 847 -0.49 -44.05 -3.55
N TYR A 848 0.20 -44.93 -2.81
CA TYR A 848 -0.44 -45.83 -1.83
C TYR A 848 -0.53 -45.24 -0.41
N ALA A 849 0.13 -44.13 -0.11
CA ALA A 849 0.20 -43.54 1.23
C ALA A 849 -1.05 -42.73 1.68
N LYS A 850 -2.23 -42.96 1.09
CA LYS A 850 -3.49 -42.43 1.64
C LYS A 850 -3.90 -43.29 2.85
N GLY A 851 -3.59 -42.79 4.04
CA GLY A 851 -3.70 -43.51 5.31
C GLY A 851 -2.36 -44.13 5.73
N PHE A 852 -2.12 -44.23 7.05
CA PHE A 852 -0.88 -44.74 7.63
C PHE A 852 -0.70 -46.24 7.37
N GLY A 853 -0.11 -46.58 6.23
CA GLY A 853 0.18 -47.94 5.78
C GLY A 853 1.32 -48.65 6.54
N MET A 854 1.29 -48.64 7.88
CA MET A 854 2.08 -49.55 8.70
C MET A 854 1.25 -50.81 9.01
N LEU A 855 1.50 -51.86 8.22
CA LEU A 855 1.06 -53.24 8.42
C LEU A 855 2.26 -54.12 8.82
#